data_AF-A0A2Z2HLJ6-F1
#
_entry.id   AF-A0A2Z2HLJ6-F1
#
_cell.length_a   1.000
_cell.length_b   1.000
_cell.length_c   1.000
_cell.angle_alpha   90.00
_cell.angle_beta   90.00
_cell.angle_gamma   90.00
#
_symmetry.space_group_name_H-M   'P 1'
#
loop_
_entity.id
_entity.type
_entity.pdbx_description
1 polymer ?
#
loop_
_entity_poly.entity_id
_entity_poly.type
_entity_poly.pdbx_seq_one_letter_code
_entity_poly.pdbx_strand_id
1 'polypeptide(L)'
;MTHKCIICHKEFENDDSLKKHVDEHLSESVLSKPQDEYVDIGNPINEENKPINFKKIFSEEKFEKLIESKINQISDVQEIIEKRNFVEQIKKISQKNPFCYPSYFLDDYFAGMSTVDLQEKYHIWFWMDIHNITHNILKLSETRYTSRKYDEHEVGVAKSLNLKIVDWKEKYETFQENSEFFKDEINSLFFDNILQAEILFYLMDDESTVEEIIKSCKNLQEHYDLFHFIDSNHFGKNKFLINSFDEILENDLEDRVNEILIRLKKENIIIRSKNDPKKYGVSFSIDKIKTEIIKGLKISKQMKYTLVRNEITTKFPGLRLIPKFGVFEQSLTELEKEKILHTSFPTTSRVEDSVLFYDEFYQKISIDIHNIETEQKKIPFVGRKIDADQFILELLELDKGDFDDADDQVTRVAGLVLAESVKIQSPHEKISDFDFTIDIKNYDFRPEQLEAIAKLNFKINSEILHVKVMVDEKLSFKKYLELKNKIPPNEQGTIITFQALSDQIKNDMKNDATIQIIDEEGVRIWVSITPQIPARVNSISKITFDPLSGLENKIVKVSSVFYETGIAIVNVFPEMKEATVLARTLEEIPLFVEGANNFNESANEYSNFLTVIFTTSNYDDVIDGILKNEFKDVSNSVDFFKFEFDYNVVELNFSHYNKRDIFNCNCIKYAENNLNFCKHLITALDYLFRYHSKQNKIREKLEIWITANISIILDRLDVTEENDANAEVADFIFGKLKLMKDL
;
A
#
# COMPACT_ATOMS: atom_id res chain seq x y z
N MET A 1 68.54 9.22 21.19
CA MET A 1 67.85 7.92 21.20
C MET A 1 67.57 7.59 19.75
N THR A 2 67.81 6.36 19.30
CA THR A 2 67.48 6.00 17.90
C THR A 2 65.98 5.73 17.81
N HIS A 3 65.32 6.40 16.88
CA HIS A 3 63.87 6.37 16.72
C HIS A 3 63.53 5.32 15.66
N LYS A 4 62.65 4.37 15.98
CA LYS A 4 62.40 3.18 15.15
C LYS A 4 61.02 3.26 14.51
N CYS A 5 60.95 3.03 13.20
CA CYS A 5 59.68 3.00 12.49
C CYS A 5 58.85 1.80 12.94
N ILE A 6 57.60 2.02 13.34
CA ILE A 6 56.71 0.95 13.81
C ILE A 6 56.18 0.07 12.66
N ILE A 7 56.25 0.55 11.42
CA ILE A 7 55.71 -0.13 10.22
C ILE A 7 56.75 -1.08 9.62
N CYS A 8 58.00 -0.64 9.45
CA CYS A 8 59.06 -1.46 8.83
C CYS A 8 60.29 -1.71 9.71
N HIS A 9 60.31 -1.16 10.92
CA HIS A 9 61.35 -1.36 11.92
C HIS A 9 62.76 -0.85 11.55
N LYS A 10 62.89 0.04 10.55
CA LYS A 10 64.14 0.81 10.31
C LYS A 10 64.39 1.83 11.43
N GLU A 11 65.66 2.05 11.74
CA GLU A 11 66.12 2.97 12.81
C GLU A 11 66.65 4.28 12.22
N PHE A 12 66.31 5.39 12.88
CA PHE A 12 66.59 6.76 12.45
C PHE A 12 67.26 7.55 13.56
N GLU A 13 68.17 8.43 13.19
CA GLU A 13 69.02 9.18 14.13
C GLU A 13 68.29 10.34 14.83
N ASN A 14 67.18 10.82 14.26
CA ASN A 14 66.36 11.88 14.83
C ASN A 14 64.89 11.77 14.38
N ASP A 15 64.00 12.42 15.13
CA ASP A 15 62.55 12.38 14.91
C ASP A 15 62.12 12.94 13.55
N ASP A 16 62.77 14.01 13.05
CA ASP A 16 62.41 14.59 11.74
C ASP A 16 62.66 13.60 10.60
N SER A 17 63.74 12.82 10.70
CA SER A 17 64.08 11.77 9.72
C SER A 17 63.10 10.60 9.80
N LEU A 18 62.72 10.19 11.02
CA LEU A 18 61.69 9.16 11.22
C LEU A 18 60.34 9.63 10.67
N LYS A 19 59.96 10.88 10.92
CA LYS A 19 58.68 11.46 10.50
C LYS A 19 58.56 11.49 8.99
N LYS A 20 59.61 11.94 8.29
CA LYS A 20 59.67 11.92 6.82
C LYS A 20 59.57 10.50 6.25
N HIS A 21 60.16 9.52 6.92
CA HIS A 21 60.09 8.12 6.50
C HIS A 21 58.73 7.47 6.79
N VAL A 22 58.09 7.83 7.91
CA VAL A 22 56.70 7.44 8.18
C VAL A 22 55.76 8.09 7.17
N ASP A 23 56.04 9.32 6.73
CA ASP A 23 55.30 9.99 5.65
C ASP A 23 55.47 9.27 4.30
N GLU A 24 56.63 8.66 4.03
CA GLU A 24 56.82 7.79 2.85
C GLU A 24 55.91 6.54 2.94
N HIS A 25 55.84 5.87 4.11
CA HIS A 25 54.89 4.78 4.33
C HIS A 25 53.42 5.23 4.23
N LEU A 26 53.12 6.44 4.70
CA LEU A 26 51.84 7.15 4.53
C LEU A 26 51.68 7.77 3.13
N SER A 27 52.53 7.46 2.16
CA SER A 27 52.30 7.84 0.75
C SER A 27 52.25 6.61 -0.15
N GLU A 28 52.93 5.53 0.26
CA GLU A 28 52.89 4.21 -0.37
C GLU A 28 51.77 3.30 0.19
N SER A 29 51.16 3.67 1.32
CA SER A 29 50.02 2.95 1.89
C SER A 29 48.82 3.05 0.94
N VAL A 30 48.11 1.93 0.75
CA VAL A 30 46.86 1.87 -0.04
C VAL A 30 45.80 2.82 0.55
N LEU A 31 45.96 3.22 1.82
CA LEU A 31 45.13 4.17 2.57
C LEU A 31 45.59 5.64 2.45
N SER A 32 46.65 5.91 1.69
CA SER A 32 47.19 7.25 1.44
C SER A 32 47.21 7.69 -0.02
N LYS A 33 46.63 6.87 -0.90
CA LYS A 33 45.71 7.51 -1.85
C LYS A 33 44.75 8.35 -0.99
N PRO A 34 44.39 9.57 -1.41
CA PRO A 34 43.26 10.22 -0.77
C PRO A 34 42.22 9.12 -0.61
N GLN A 35 41.69 8.93 0.60
CA GLN A 35 40.32 8.48 0.68
C GLN A 35 39.67 9.36 -0.37
N ASP A 36 39.26 8.73 -1.48
CA ASP A 36 38.15 9.24 -2.23
C ASP A 36 37.23 9.71 -1.11
N GLU A 37 37.02 11.03 -1.06
CA GLU A 37 35.83 11.53 -0.42
C GLU A 37 34.78 10.48 -0.77
N TYR A 38 33.99 10.05 0.20
CA TYR A 38 32.66 9.61 -0.17
C TYR A 38 32.02 10.82 -0.91
N VAL A 39 32.38 11.08 -2.19
CA VAL A 39 31.62 10.64 -3.35
C VAL A 39 30.81 9.42 -2.89
N ASP A 40 29.76 9.72 -2.13
CA ASP A 40 28.43 9.42 -2.60
C ASP A 40 28.55 9.17 -4.10
N ILE A 41 28.33 7.94 -4.55
CA ILE A 41 28.03 7.74 -5.96
C ILE A 41 26.65 8.42 -6.13
N GLY A 42 26.52 9.76 -6.02
CA GLY A 42 27.13 10.61 -7.02
C GLY A 42 27.29 9.82 -8.31
N ASN A 43 26.13 9.41 -8.83
CA ASN A 43 25.86 9.64 -10.23
C ASN A 43 26.75 10.80 -10.66
N PRO A 44 27.51 10.69 -11.77
CA PRO A 44 28.19 11.85 -12.30
C PRO A 44 27.22 13.00 -12.12
N ILE A 45 27.68 14.11 -11.53
CA ILE A 45 26.95 15.36 -11.61
C ILE A 45 26.96 15.69 -13.11
N ASN A 46 26.16 14.94 -13.87
CA ASN A 46 25.21 15.48 -14.78
C ASN A 46 24.62 16.63 -13.99
N GLU A 47 24.88 17.83 -14.47
CA GLU A 47 24.11 19.02 -14.16
C GLU A 47 22.59 18.83 -14.45
N GLU A 48 22.10 17.59 -14.65
CA GLU A 48 20.74 17.19 -15.01
C GLU A 48 19.84 16.90 -13.78
N ASN A 49 20.37 16.57 -12.60
CA ASN A 49 19.53 16.16 -11.45
C ASN A 49 19.47 17.19 -10.31
N LYS A 50 19.06 18.41 -10.63
CA LYS A 50 18.53 19.32 -9.61
C LYS A 50 17.15 18.80 -9.18
N PRO A 51 16.85 18.65 -7.87
CA PRO A 51 15.52 18.22 -7.44
C PRO A 51 14.47 19.23 -7.93
N ILE A 52 13.49 18.73 -8.68
CA ILE A 52 12.45 19.55 -9.29
C ILE A 52 11.59 20.18 -8.21
N ASN A 53 11.44 21.50 -8.29
CA ASN A 53 10.62 22.23 -7.35
C ASN A 53 9.17 22.30 -7.85
N PHE A 54 8.40 21.25 -7.53
CA PHE A 54 6.98 21.17 -7.88
C PHE A 54 6.15 22.35 -7.37
N LYS A 55 6.52 22.97 -6.25
CA LYS A 55 5.83 24.18 -5.74
C LYS A 55 5.92 25.35 -6.72
N LYS A 56 7.03 25.48 -7.44
CA LYS A 56 7.21 26.51 -8.48
C LYS A 56 6.48 26.20 -9.77
N ILE A 57 6.16 24.93 -10.01
CA ILE A 57 5.51 24.46 -11.25
C ILE A 57 4.00 24.59 -11.15
N PHE A 58 3.40 24.19 -10.02
CA PHE A 58 1.95 24.29 -9.78
C PHE A 58 1.44 25.72 -9.50
N SER A 59 2.09 26.74 -10.06
CA SER A 59 1.70 28.14 -9.90
C SER A 59 1.56 28.63 -8.44
N GLU A 60 2.13 27.99 -7.41
CA GLU A 60 1.90 28.41 -6.01
C GLU A 60 2.37 29.84 -5.75
N GLU A 61 3.56 30.21 -6.24
CA GLU A 61 4.08 31.58 -6.10
C GLU A 61 3.23 32.62 -6.85
N LYS A 62 2.55 32.20 -7.93
CA LYS A 62 1.63 33.05 -8.69
C LYS A 62 0.30 33.18 -7.96
N PHE A 63 -0.25 32.08 -7.45
CA PHE A 63 -1.46 32.05 -6.62
C PHE A 63 -1.30 32.91 -5.38
N GLU A 64 -0.16 32.80 -4.69
CA GLU A 64 0.19 33.63 -3.53
C GLU A 64 0.14 35.12 -3.87
N LYS A 65 0.74 35.53 -5.00
CA LYS A 65 0.71 36.92 -5.48
C LYS A 65 -0.68 37.41 -5.84
N LEU A 66 -1.49 36.57 -6.48
CA LEU A 66 -2.87 36.91 -6.86
C LEU A 66 -3.70 37.20 -5.60
N ILE A 67 -3.55 36.35 -4.59
CA ILE A 67 -4.28 36.45 -3.32
C ILE A 67 -3.80 37.62 -2.44
N GLU A 68 -2.49 37.93 -2.46
CA GLU A 68 -1.91 38.98 -1.62
C GLU A 68 -2.64 40.32 -1.78
N SER A 69 -3.09 40.63 -2.99
CA SER A 69 -3.88 41.84 -3.29
C SER A 69 -5.23 41.88 -2.55
N LYS A 70 -5.94 40.75 -2.43
CA LYS A 70 -7.20 40.63 -1.70
C LYS A 70 -6.98 40.57 -0.18
N ILE A 71 -5.97 39.83 0.27
CA ILE A 71 -5.66 39.74 1.71
C ILE A 71 -5.28 41.11 2.29
N ASN A 72 -4.51 41.91 1.54
CA ASN A 72 -4.11 43.25 1.98
C ASN A 72 -5.28 44.25 2.11
N GLN A 73 -6.46 43.92 1.58
CA GLN A 73 -7.67 44.73 1.71
C GLN A 73 -8.47 44.40 2.98
N ILE A 74 -8.14 43.31 3.67
CA ILE A 74 -8.82 42.88 4.89
C ILE A 74 -8.18 43.61 6.08
N SER A 75 -9.02 44.22 6.92
CA SER A 75 -8.56 44.93 8.13
C SER A 75 -8.63 44.09 9.40
N ASP A 76 -9.47 43.05 9.42
CA ASP A 76 -9.64 42.19 10.59
C ASP A 76 -8.57 41.09 10.65
N VAL A 77 -7.85 41.02 11.77
CA VAL A 77 -6.72 40.09 11.93
C VAL A 77 -7.17 38.63 11.97
N GLN A 78 -8.34 38.35 12.56
CA GLN A 78 -8.86 37.01 12.67
C GLN A 78 -9.31 36.48 11.29
N GLU A 79 -9.99 37.33 10.52
CA GLU A 79 -10.36 37.05 9.13
C GLU A 79 -9.10 36.80 8.27
N ILE A 80 -8.04 37.60 8.42
CA ILE A 80 -6.77 37.37 7.72
C ILE A 80 -6.22 35.97 8.03
N ILE A 81 -6.20 35.57 9.30
CA ILE A 81 -5.68 34.25 9.71
C ILE A 81 -6.51 33.13 9.09
N GLU A 82 -7.83 33.24 9.11
CA GLU A 82 -8.75 32.25 8.54
C GLU A 82 -8.58 32.11 7.02
N LYS A 83 -8.52 33.24 6.31
CA LYS A 83 -8.28 33.25 4.86
C LYS A 83 -6.89 32.69 4.51
N ARG A 84 -5.85 33.00 5.30
CA ARG A 84 -4.50 32.44 5.14
C ARG A 84 -4.47 30.93 5.36
N ASN A 85 -5.18 30.43 6.37
CA ASN A 85 -5.30 28.99 6.60
C ASN A 85 -5.96 28.28 5.41
N PHE A 86 -7.02 28.86 4.85
CA PHE A 86 -7.66 28.36 3.64
C PHE A 86 -6.69 28.32 2.45
N VAL A 87 -5.93 29.38 2.21
CA VAL A 87 -4.93 29.44 1.12
C VAL A 87 -3.89 28.34 1.25
N GLU A 88 -3.40 28.09 2.47
CA GLU A 88 -2.47 26.99 2.74
C GLU A 88 -3.09 25.60 2.51
N GLN A 89 -4.39 25.44 2.77
CA GLN A 89 -5.10 24.19 2.42
C GLN A 89 -5.13 24.00 0.90
N ILE A 90 -5.48 25.04 0.12
CA ILE A 90 -5.52 24.96 -1.35
C ILE A 90 -4.13 24.58 -1.92
N LYS A 91 -3.06 25.22 -1.43
CA LYS A 91 -1.68 24.92 -1.86
C LYS A 91 -1.28 23.48 -1.57
N LYS A 92 -1.58 22.97 -0.37
CA LYS A 92 -1.27 21.58 0.00
C LYS A 92 -2.02 20.56 -0.88
N ILE A 93 -3.27 20.87 -1.25
CA ILE A 93 -4.05 20.01 -2.15
C ILE A 93 -3.45 20.05 -3.56
N SER A 94 -3.26 21.24 -4.13
CA SER A 94 -2.80 21.41 -5.51
C SER A 94 -1.39 20.90 -5.76
N GLN A 95 -0.51 20.94 -4.75
CA GLN A 95 0.87 20.47 -4.85
C GLN A 95 0.98 18.98 -5.21
N LYS A 96 0.00 18.16 -4.81
CA LYS A 96 -0.03 16.73 -5.10
C LYS A 96 -1.14 16.34 -6.07
N ASN A 97 -2.25 17.10 -6.06
CA ASN A 97 -3.46 16.81 -6.83
C ASN A 97 -3.87 18.05 -7.64
N PRO A 98 -3.18 18.36 -8.74
CA PRO A 98 -3.34 19.61 -9.50
C PRO A 98 -4.72 19.82 -10.13
N PHE A 99 -5.52 18.76 -10.27
CA PHE A 99 -6.87 18.79 -10.84
C PHE A 99 -7.97 18.59 -9.79
N CYS A 100 -7.61 18.50 -8.50
CA CYS A 100 -8.58 18.39 -7.42
C CYS A 100 -9.15 19.79 -7.09
N TYR A 101 -10.19 20.20 -7.81
CA TYR A 101 -10.88 21.47 -7.55
C TYR A 101 -11.60 21.44 -6.17
N PRO A 102 -11.11 22.14 -5.12
CA PRO A 102 -11.41 21.75 -3.74
C PRO A 102 -12.88 21.96 -3.33
N SER A 103 -13.53 23.03 -3.77
CA SER A 103 -14.95 23.28 -3.46
C SER A 103 -15.86 22.22 -4.05
N TYR A 104 -15.54 21.73 -5.25
CA TYR A 104 -16.32 20.70 -5.95
C TYR A 104 -16.05 19.35 -5.32
N PHE A 105 -14.78 19.03 -5.06
CA PHE A 105 -14.37 17.82 -4.35
C PHE A 105 -15.08 17.70 -3.01
N LEU A 106 -15.13 18.79 -2.24
CA LEU A 106 -15.79 18.82 -0.94
C LEU A 106 -17.30 18.61 -1.07
N ASP A 107 -17.94 19.19 -2.09
CA ASP A 107 -19.37 18.98 -2.38
C ASP A 107 -19.69 17.51 -2.63
N ASP A 108 -18.89 16.83 -3.46
CA ASP A 108 -19.06 15.42 -3.80
C ASP A 108 -18.72 14.49 -2.62
N TYR A 109 -17.69 14.83 -1.84
CA TYR A 109 -17.32 14.10 -0.63
C TYR A 109 -18.46 14.10 0.39
N PHE A 110 -19.04 15.27 0.67
CA PHE A 110 -20.20 15.40 1.55
C PHE A 110 -21.45 14.74 0.96
N ALA A 111 -21.62 14.74 -0.36
CA ALA A 111 -22.70 14.01 -1.02
C ALA A 111 -22.62 12.48 -0.87
N GLY A 112 -21.52 11.95 -0.32
CA GLY A 112 -21.35 10.53 -0.05
C GLY A 112 -20.78 9.74 -1.24
N MET A 113 -20.22 10.42 -2.25
CA MET A 113 -19.57 9.79 -3.42
C MET A 113 -18.49 8.80 -2.98
N SER A 114 -18.33 7.63 -3.63
CA SER A 114 -17.34 6.63 -3.19
C SER A 114 -15.90 7.13 -3.37
N THR A 115 -14.94 6.53 -2.69
CA THR A 115 -13.51 6.88 -2.82
C THR A 115 -13.00 6.66 -4.25
N VAL A 116 -13.41 5.57 -4.90
CA VAL A 116 -13.07 5.25 -6.29
C VAL A 116 -13.59 6.32 -7.25
N ASP A 117 -14.87 6.70 -7.10
CA ASP A 117 -15.48 7.74 -7.94
C ASP A 117 -14.79 9.11 -7.76
N LEU A 118 -14.38 9.43 -6.53
CA LEU A 118 -13.59 10.65 -6.24
C LEU A 118 -12.19 10.59 -6.87
N GLN A 119 -11.52 9.44 -6.86
CA GLN A 119 -10.21 9.29 -7.51
C GLN A 119 -10.29 9.56 -9.01
N GLU A 120 -11.28 8.95 -9.68
CA GLU A 120 -11.49 9.13 -11.11
C GLU A 120 -11.91 10.55 -11.47
N LYS A 121 -12.85 11.14 -10.73
CA LYS A 121 -13.38 12.47 -11.05
C LYS A 121 -12.35 13.59 -10.90
N TYR A 122 -11.42 13.46 -9.95
CA TYR A 122 -10.44 14.49 -9.62
C TYR A 122 -9.00 14.11 -10.00
N HIS A 123 -8.84 13.04 -10.78
CA HIS A 123 -7.54 12.48 -11.20
C HIS A 123 -6.57 12.26 -10.04
N ILE A 124 -7.08 11.86 -8.87
CA ILE A 124 -6.27 11.56 -7.69
C ILE A 124 -5.67 10.18 -7.88
N TRP A 125 -4.33 10.13 -7.81
CA TRP A 125 -3.57 8.91 -7.99
C TRP A 125 -3.89 7.89 -6.90
N PHE A 126 -3.51 8.18 -5.65
CA PHE A 126 -3.64 7.22 -4.56
C PHE A 126 -4.88 7.47 -3.69
N TRP A 127 -5.52 6.41 -3.20
CA TRP A 127 -6.63 6.56 -2.25
C TRP A 127 -6.18 7.24 -0.95
N MET A 128 -4.93 7.00 -0.55
CA MET A 128 -4.30 7.64 0.61
C MET A 128 -4.21 9.16 0.45
N ASP A 129 -4.21 9.67 -0.78
CA ASP A 129 -4.26 11.12 -1.03
C ASP A 129 -5.63 11.70 -0.74
N ILE A 130 -6.72 10.96 -0.99
CA ILE A 130 -8.06 11.34 -0.52
C ILE A 130 -8.07 11.41 1.00
N HIS A 131 -7.55 10.39 1.68
CA HIS A 131 -7.46 10.38 3.13
C HIS A 131 -6.64 11.58 3.64
N ASN A 132 -5.49 11.86 3.03
CA ASN A 132 -4.66 13.00 3.39
C ASN A 132 -5.37 14.34 3.16
N ILE A 133 -6.08 14.52 2.05
CA ILE A 133 -6.89 15.72 1.78
C ILE A 133 -7.94 15.89 2.87
N THR A 134 -8.71 14.85 3.17
CA THR A 134 -9.86 14.98 4.07
C THR A 134 -9.45 15.03 5.54
N HIS A 135 -8.60 14.11 6.01
CA HIS A 135 -8.26 13.97 7.43
C HIS A 135 -7.16 14.95 7.85
N ASN A 136 -6.08 15.07 7.06
CA ASN A 136 -4.92 15.87 7.47
C ASN A 136 -5.03 17.33 7.06
N ILE A 137 -5.51 17.62 5.84
CA ILE A 137 -5.60 19.00 5.32
C ILE A 137 -6.91 19.66 5.76
N LEU A 138 -8.05 19.00 5.54
CA LEU A 138 -9.39 19.55 5.83
C LEU A 138 -9.91 19.22 7.24
N LYS A 139 -9.24 18.33 7.98
CA LYS A 139 -9.60 17.93 9.36
C LYS A 139 -11.00 17.35 9.48
N LEU A 140 -11.38 16.50 8.53
CA LEU A 140 -12.61 15.70 8.50
C LEU A 140 -12.27 14.26 8.89
N SER A 141 -11.98 14.03 10.17
CA SER A 141 -11.44 12.76 10.69
C SER A 141 -12.47 11.69 11.02
N GLU A 142 -13.76 12.03 10.99
CA GLU A 142 -14.86 11.12 11.34
C GLU A 142 -15.30 10.27 10.13
N THR A 143 -15.88 9.11 10.41
CA THR A 143 -16.45 8.24 9.38
C THR A 143 -17.65 8.91 8.72
N ARG A 144 -17.59 9.04 7.39
CA ARG A 144 -18.68 9.63 6.59
C ARG A 144 -19.76 8.60 6.22
N TYR A 145 -20.96 9.09 5.95
CA TYR A 145 -22.04 8.35 5.31
C TYR A 145 -21.85 8.35 3.79
N THR A 146 -21.92 7.16 3.18
CA THR A 146 -21.80 6.96 1.72
C THR A 146 -23.17 6.86 1.07
N SER A 147 -23.30 7.40 -0.15
CA SER A 147 -24.58 7.42 -0.87
C SER A 147 -25.06 6.02 -1.27
N ARG A 148 -24.13 5.07 -1.46
CA ARG A 148 -24.42 3.66 -1.81
C ARG A 148 -25.31 2.94 -0.78
N LYS A 149 -25.39 3.45 0.46
CA LYS A 149 -26.21 2.87 1.54
C LYS A 149 -27.69 3.29 1.48
N TYR A 150 -28.05 4.19 0.58
CA TYR A 150 -29.38 4.78 0.49
C TYR A 150 -29.98 4.53 -0.89
N ASP A 151 -31.31 4.50 -0.97
CA ASP A 151 -32.00 4.33 -2.26
C ASP A 151 -31.75 5.56 -3.16
N GLU A 152 -31.78 5.36 -4.48
CA GLU A 152 -31.58 6.42 -5.47
C GLU A 152 -32.59 7.58 -5.36
N HIS A 153 -33.74 7.34 -4.73
CA HIS A 153 -34.78 8.35 -4.47
C HIS A 153 -34.51 9.18 -3.20
N GLU A 154 -33.53 8.80 -2.39
CA GLU A 154 -33.10 9.47 -1.17
C GLU A 154 -31.91 10.42 -1.42
N VAL A 155 -31.97 11.15 -2.55
CA VAL A 155 -30.91 12.09 -2.96
C VAL A 155 -30.68 13.13 -1.88
N GLY A 156 -29.42 13.25 -1.46
CA GLY A 156 -29.01 14.23 -0.45
C GLY A 156 -29.12 13.74 1.00
N VAL A 157 -29.61 12.53 1.26
CA VAL A 157 -29.61 11.95 2.63
C VAL A 157 -28.20 11.84 3.18
N ALA A 158 -27.25 11.27 2.42
CA ALA A 158 -25.85 11.20 2.81
C ALA A 158 -25.27 12.59 3.15
N LYS A 159 -25.53 13.60 2.30
CA LYS A 159 -25.13 14.99 2.56
C LYS A 159 -25.71 15.54 3.87
N SER A 160 -27.01 15.33 4.08
CA SER A 160 -27.69 15.79 5.29
C SER A 160 -27.14 15.14 6.57
N LEU A 161 -26.71 13.88 6.49
CA LEU A 161 -26.13 13.14 7.61
C LEU A 161 -24.68 13.55 7.85
N ASN A 162 -23.88 13.70 6.79
CA ASN A 162 -22.50 14.19 6.87
C ASN A 162 -22.44 15.60 7.46
N LEU A 163 -23.39 16.48 7.12
CA LEU A 163 -23.49 17.82 7.71
C LEU A 163 -23.93 17.80 9.19
N LYS A 164 -24.45 16.69 9.72
CA LYS A 164 -24.78 16.55 11.15
C LYS A 164 -23.62 16.05 11.99
N ILE A 165 -22.53 15.60 11.36
CA ILE A 165 -21.30 15.24 12.08
C ILE A 165 -20.75 16.50 12.76
N VAL A 166 -20.27 16.33 13.99
CA VAL A 166 -19.81 17.43 14.85
C VAL A 166 -18.75 18.26 14.11
N ASP A 167 -18.92 19.58 14.11
CA ASP A 167 -18.09 20.60 13.45
C ASP A 167 -18.00 20.53 11.91
N TRP A 168 -18.60 19.52 11.25
CA TRP A 168 -18.48 19.36 9.79
C TRP A 168 -19.27 20.41 9.02
N LYS A 169 -20.44 20.81 9.52
CA LYS A 169 -21.25 21.86 8.90
C LYS A 169 -20.50 23.19 8.83
N GLU A 170 -19.95 23.64 9.96
CA GLU A 170 -19.19 24.89 10.04
C GLU A 170 -17.97 24.85 9.12
N LYS A 171 -17.17 23.77 9.20
CA LYS A 171 -16.03 23.58 8.30
C LYS A 171 -16.42 23.64 6.83
N TYR A 172 -17.52 22.98 6.45
CA TYR A 172 -18.03 22.99 5.09
C TYR A 172 -18.46 24.39 4.65
N GLU A 173 -19.27 25.09 5.44
CA GLU A 173 -19.78 26.43 5.13
C GLU A 173 -18.63 27.44 5.01
N THR A 174 -17.72 27.50 5.99
CA THR A 174 -16.53 28.37 5.96
C THR A 174 -15.64 28.09 4.76
N PHE A 175 -15.43 26.82 4.40
CA PHE A 175 -14.62 26.47 3.24
C PHE A 175 -15.25 26.94 1.92
N GLN A 176 -16.58 26.79 1.79
CA GLN A 176 -17.31 27.24 0.60
C GLN A 176 -17.32 28.78 0.48
N GLU A 177 -17.50 29.50 1.59
CA GLU A 177 -17.43 30.97 1.63
C GLU A 177 -16.04 31.48 1.22
N ASN A 178 -14.98 30.86 1.74
CA ASN A 178 -13.61 31.20 1.35
C ASN A 178 -13.32 30.87 -0.10
N SER A 179 -13.88 29.76 -0.62
CA SER A 179 -13.76 29.38 -2.02
C SER A 179 -14.42 30.41 -2.95
N GLU A 180 -15.59 30.94 -2.59
CA GLU A 180 -16.24 31.98 -3.38
C GLU A 180 -15.48 33.32 -3.31
N PHE A 181 -14.88 33.66 -2.15
CA PHE A 181 -14.08 34.86 -2.00
C PHE A 181 -12.83 34.88 -2.90
N PHE A 182 -12.14 33.73 -3.02
CA PHE A 182 -10.93 33.56 -3.84
C PHE A 182 -11.20 32.90 -5.20
N LYS A 183 -12.44 32.98 -5.70
CA LYS A 183 -12.89 32.23 -6.87
C LYS A 183 -12.03 32.46 -8.12
N ASP A 184 -11.73 33.73 -8.45
CA ASP A 184 -10.98 34.05 -9.66
C ASP A 184 -9.53 33.56 -9.57
N GLU A 185 -8.92 33.66 -8.38
CA GLU A 185 -7.57 33.18 -8.11
C GLU A 185 -7.48 31.66 -8.18
N ILE A 186 -8.48 30.96 -7.63
CA ILE A 186 -8.62 29.51 -7.69
C ILE A 186 -8.81 29.08 -9.15
N ASN A 187 -9.74 29.71 -9.88
CA ASN A 187 -9.98 29.41 -11.30
C ASN A 187 -8.71 29.58 -12.13
N SER A 188 -7.97 30.67 -11.92
CA SER A 188 -6.70 30.93 -12.61
C SER A 188 -5.64 29.88 -12.30
N LEU A 189 -5.52 29.45 -11.03
CA LEU A 189 -4.61 28.38 -10.61
C LEU A 189 -4.91 27.05 -11.32
N PHE A 190 -6.18 26.62 -11.31
CA PHE A 190 -6.58 25.35 -11.92
C PHE A 190 -6.52 25.40 -13.45
N PHE A 191 -6.89 26.53 -14.07
CA PHE A 191 -6.74 26.72 -15.51
C PHE A 191 -5.27 26.62 -15.93
N ASP A 192 -4.34 27.24 -15.20
CA ASP A 192 -2.90 27.12 -15.48
C ASP A 192 -2.42 25.66 -15.41
N ASN A 193 -2.95 24.86 -14.46
CA ASN A 193 -2.62 23.43 -14.37
C ASN A 193 -3.17 22.63 -15.57
N ILE A 194 -4.40 22.92 -16.01
CA ILE A 194 -5.04 22.30 -17.19
C ILE A 194 -4.25 22.66 -18.46
N LEU A 195 -3.92 23.94 -18.64
CA LEU A 195 -3.13 24.41 -19.78
C LEU A 195 -1.72 23.79 -19.78
N GLN A 196 -1.11 23.64 -18.61
CA GLN A 196 0.17 22.94 -18.48
C GLN A 196 0.08 21.47 -18.90
N ALA A 197 -1.00 20.78 -18.55
CA ALA A 197 -1.23 19.39 -18.97
C ALA A 197 -1.34 19.28 -20.49
N GLU A 198 -2.13 20.14 -21.12
CA GLU A 198 -2.30 20.22 -22.57
C GLU A 198 -0.95 20.42 -23.30
N ILE A 199 -0.12 21.35 -22.79
CA ILE A 199 1.22 21.59 -23.36
C ILE A 199 2.09 20.33 -23.27
N LEU A 200 2.09 19.65 -22.13
CA LEU A 200 2.91 18.45 -21.95
C LEU A 200 2.46 17.32 -22.86
N PHE A 201 1.15 17.10 -23.00
CA PHE A 201 0.60 16.12 -23.93
C PHE A 201 0.99 16.41 -25.37
N TYR A 202 0.82 17.65 -25.83
CA TYR A 202 1.18 18.04 -27.19
C TYR A 202 2.68 17.79 -27.47
N LEU A 203 3.54 18.05 -26.49
CA LEU A 203 4.99 17.86 -26.61
C LEU A 203 5.46 16.40 -26.45
N MET A 204 4.60 15.49 -25.97
CA MET A 204 4.93 14.05 -25.88
C MET A 204 5.02 13.40 -27.26
N ASP A 205 4.20 13.85 -28.20
CA ASP A 205 4.12 13.30 -29.55
C ASP A 205 5.27 13.82 -30.42
N ASP A 206 5.50 15.14 -30.42
CA ASP A 206 6.48 15.77 -31.32
C ASP A 206 7.14 17.04 -30.74
N GLU A 207 8.35 17.33 -31.23
CA GLU A 207 9.05 18.58 -30.93
C GLU A 207 8.42 19.76 -31.69
N SER A 208 8.01 20.81 -30.95
CA SER A 208 7.18 21.90 -31.48
C SER A 208 7.69 23.29 -31.11
N THR A 209 7.42 24.29 -31.96
CA THR A 209 7.73 25.71 -31.66
C THR A 209 6.69 26.32 -30.72
N VAL A 210 6.99 27.49 -30.16
CA VAL A 210 6.05 28.22 -29.29
C VAL A 210 4.75 28.56 -30.03
N GLU A 211 4.83 28.96 -31.29
CA GLU A 211 3.66 29.30 -32.10
C GLU A 211 2.76 28.08 -32.36
N GLU A 212 3.36 26.91 -32.56
CA GLU A 212 2.65 25.63 -32.74
C GLU A 212 1.95 25.22 -31.44
N ILE A 213 2.64 25.33 -30.30
CA ILE A 213 2.08 25.04 -28.97
C ILE A 213 0.88 25.95 -28.68
N ILE A 214 1.03 27.27 -28.87
CA ILE A 214 -0.07 28.24 -28.67
C ILE A 214 -1.27 27.88 -29.56
N LYS A 215 -1.02 27.51 -30.81
CA LYS A 215 -2.08 27.12 -31.74
C LYS A 215 -2.82 25.86 -31.27
N SER A 216 -2.11 24.87 -30.72
CA SER A 216 -2.74 23.68 -30.13
C SER A 216 -3.60 24.05 -28.93
N CYS A 217 -3.07 24.87 -28.01
CA CYS A 217 -3.79 25.25 -26.80
C CYS A 217 -5.09 26.05 -27.06
N LYS A 218 -5.26 26.66 -28.25
CA LYS A 218 -6.54 27.30 -28.62
C LYS A 218 -7.71 26.32 -28.74
N ASN A 219 -7.43 25.03 -28.92
CA ASN A 219 -8.45 23.99 -29.00
C ASN A 219 -8.75 23.34 -27.64
N LEU A 220 -8.17 23.83 -26.53
CA LEU A 220 -8.32 23.24 -25.20
C LEU A 220 -9.79 23.08 -24.76
N GLN A 221 -10.69 23.96 -25.22
CA GLN A 221 -12.13 23.87 -24.98
C GLN A 221 -12.76 22.55 -25.46
N GLU A 222 -12.16 21.90 -26.47
CA GLU A 222 -12.62 20.61 -27.01
C GLU A 222 -12.24 19.44 -26.10
N HIS A 223 -11.35 19.66 -25.13
CA HIS A 223 -10.78 18.65 -24.24
C HIS A 223 -11.17 18.82 -22.76
N TYR A 224 -12.08 19.74 -22.44
CA TYR A 224 -12.50 19.96 -21.04
C TYR A 224 -13.13 18.72 -20.39
N ASP A 225 -13.77 17.87 -21.19
CA ASP A 225 -14.38 16.61 -20.74
C ASP A 225 -13.36 15.63 -20.14
N LEU A 226 -12.09 15.71 -20.58
CA LEU A 226 -11.00 14.93 -19.99
C LEU A 226 -10.75 15.27 -18.51
N PHE A 227 -11.19 16.45 -18.05
CA PHE A 227 -11.11 16.87 -16.67
C PHE A 227 -12.47 16.69 -16.02
N HIS A 228 -12.83 15.45 -15.65
CA HIS A 228 -14.20 14.98 -15.32
C HIS A 228 -15.03 15.83 -14.33
N PHE A 229 -14.42 16.73 -13.57
CA PHE A 229 -15.14 17.71 -12.74
C PHE A 229 -15.74 18.88 -13.55
N ILE A 230 -15.31 19.07 -14.81
CA ILE A 230 -15.81 20.02 -15.79
C ILE A 230 -16.82 19.29 -16.70
N ASP A 231 -18.00 18.98 -16.15
CA ASP A 231 -19.02 18.30 -16.95
C ASP A 231 -19.79 19.31 -17.82
N SER A 232 -19.60 19.23 -19.14
CA SER A 232 -20.27 20.02 -20.18
C SER A 232 -21.77 19.69 -20.33
N ASN A 233 -22.24 18.58 -19.77
CA ASN A 233 -23.62 18.09 -19.91
C ASN A 233 -24.54 18.45 -18.74
N HIS A 234 -24.04 19.10 -17.67
CA HIS A 234 -24.84 19.47 -16.49
C HIS A 234 -25.08 21.00 -16.38
N PHE A 235 -26.35 21.40 -16.29
CA PHE A 235 -26.76 22.79 -15.99
C PHE A 235 -26.45 23.15 -14.52
N GLY A 236 -25.72 24.24 -14.27
CA GLY A 236 -25.43 24.72 -12.89
C GLY A 236 -24.04 25.34 -12.71
N LYS A 237 -23.38 25.05 -11.57
CA LYS A 237 -22.04 25.56 -11.18
C LYS A 237 -20.98 25.35 -12.29
N ASN A 238 -21.02 24.22 -13.00
CA ASN A 238 -20.07 23.88 -14.07
C ASN A 238 -20.07 24.90 -15.22
N LYS A 239 -21.24 25.45 -15.58
CA LYS A 239 -21.35 26.45 -16.64
C LYS A 239 -20.60 27.74 -16.30
N PHE A 240 -20.57 28.13 -15.02
CA PHE A 240 -19.82 29.32 -14.60
C PHE A 240 -18.31 29.09 -14.63
N LEU A 241 -17.86 27.87 -14.31
CA LEU A 241 -16.45 27.52 -14.38
C LEU A 241 -15.96 27.49 -15.84
N ILE A 242 -16.71 26.84 -16.73
CA ILE A 242 -16.42 26.80 -18.17
C ILE A 242 -16.32 28.21 -18.74
N ASN A 243 -17.32 29.06 -18.48
CA ASN A 243 -17.30 30.46 -18.95
C ASN A 243 -16.06 31.22 -18.44
N SER A 244 -15.64 30.98 -17.18
CA SER A 244 -14.44 31.61 -16.62
C SER A 244 -13.18 31.12 -17.31
N PHE A 245 -13.09 29.83 -17.67
CA PHE A 245 -11.95 29.28 -18.39
C PHE A 245 -11.90 29.78 -19.83
N ASP A 246 -13.04 29.88 -20.51
CA ASP A 246 -13.13 30.42 -21.88
C ASP A 246 -12.71 31.90 -21.92
N GLU A 247 -13.12 32.70 -20.94
CA GLU A 247 -12.68 34.10 -20.82
C GLU A 247 -11.17 34.22 -20.62
N ILE A 248 -10.56 33.32 -19.84
CA ILE A 248 -9.09 33.28 -19.67
C ILE A 248 -8.41 32.85 -20.98
N LEU A 249 -8.98 31.87 -21.68
CA LEU A 249 -8.47 31.36 -22.96
C LEU A 249 -8.47 32.44 -24.06
N GLU A 250 -9.49 33.30 -24.09
CA GLU A 250 -9.61 34.36 -25.10
C GLU A 250 -8.66 35.54 -24.87
N ASN A 251 -8.37 35.90 -23.62
CA ASN A 251 -7.70 37.16 -23.29
C ASN A 251 -6.19 37.03 -22.97
N ASP A 252 -5.75 35.93 -22.34
CA ASP A 252 -4.40 35.85 -21.73
C ASP A 252 -3.56 34.64 -22.20
N LEU A 253 -4.01 33.89 -23.21
CA LEU A 253 -3.42 32.59 -23.56
C LEU A 253 -1.92 32.66 -23.90
N GLU A 254 -1.51 33.59 -24.76
CA GLU A 254 -0.11 33.64 -25.23
C GLU A 254 0.86 33.92 -24.08
N ASP A 255 0.53 34.87 -23.20
CA ASP A 255 1.36 35.21 -22.05
C ASP A 255 1.43 34.05 -21.05
N ARG A 256 0.30 33.36 -20.80
CA ARG A 256 0.25 32.19 -19.92
C ARG A 256 1.05 31.01 -20.46
N VAL A 257 0.93 30.70 -21.75
CA VAL A 257 1.74 29.64 -22.39
C VAL A 257 3.22 29.95 -22.24
N ASN A 258 3.64 31.19 -22.53
CA ASN A 258 5.04 31.59 -22.38
C ASN A 258 5.53 31.46 -20.94
N GLU A 259 4.73 31.88 -19.95
CA GLU A 259 5.07 31.75 -18.53
C GLU A 259 5.26 30.27 -18.14
N ILE A 260 4.32 29.40 -18.55
CA ILE A 260 4.38 27.96 -18.26
C ILE A 260 5.62 27.35 -18.91
N LEU A 261 5.90 27.64 -20.18
CA LEU A 261 7.10 27.12 -20.88
C LEU A 261 8.40 27.55 -20.18
N ILE A 262 8.49 28.79 -19.69
CA ILE A 262 9.66 29.26 -18.91
C ILE A 262 9.83 28.44 -17.63
N ARG A 263 8.73 28.18 -16.90
CA ARG A 263 8.76 27.40 -15.65
C ARG A 263 9.13 25.94 -15.91
N LEU A 264 8.48 25.28 -16.87
CA LEU A 264 8.76 23.89 -17.25
C LEU A 264 10.22 23.71 -17.70
N LYS A 265 10.75 24.66 -18.49
CA LYS A 265 12.15 24.63 -18.94
C LYS A 265 13.13 24.80 -17.78
N LYS A 266 12.85 25.73 -16.86
CA LYS A 266 13.71 25.99 -15.70
C LYS A 266 13.87 24.78 -14.78
N GLU A 267 12.84 23.96 -14.72
CA GLU A 267 12.80 22.72 -13.93
C GLU A 267 13.10 21.47 -14.78
N ASN A 268 13.67 21.63 -15.98
CA ASN A 268 14.10 20.55 -16.88
C ASN A 268 13.00 19.54 -17.28
N ILE A 269 11.72 19.93 -17.23
CA ILE A 269 10.61 19.07 -17.66
C ILE A 269 10.50 19.06 -19.18
N ILE A 270 10.68 20.24 -19.79
CA ILE A 270 10.83 20.39 -21.23
C ILE A 270 12.27 20.75 -21.57
N ILE A 271 12.74 20.27 -22.72
CA ILE A 271 14.09 20.49 -23.23
C ILE A 271 14.01 21.13 -24.61
N ARG A 272 15.06 21.87 -25.00
CA ARG A 272 15.20 22.31 -26.38
C ARG A 272 15.66 21.15 -27.25
N SER A 273 15.09 21.05 -28.44
CA SER A 273 15.53 20.08 -29.42
C SER A 273 17.02 20.26 -29.73
N LYS A 274 17.72 19.13 -29.87
CA LYS A 274 19.10 19.11 -30.36
C LYS A 274 19.18 19.46 -31.85
N ASN A 275 18.10 19.24 -32.60
CA ASN A 275 18.03 19.43 -34.04
C ASN A 275 17.56 20.84 -34.40
N ASP A 276 16.65 21.43 -33.62
CA ASP A 276 16.17 22.81 -33.80
C ASP A 276 16.04 23.55 -32.46
N PRO A 277 16.93 24.50 -32.13
CA PRO A 277 16.88 25.25 -30.87
C PRO A 277 15.60 26.07 -30.65
N LYS A 278 14.74 26.25 -31.66
CA LYS A 278 13.43 26.91 -31.53
C LYS A 278 12.34 25.97 -31.05
N LYS A 279 12.55 24.65 -31.14
CA LYS A 279 11.58 23.64 -30.75
C LYS A 279 11.81 23.16 -29.31
N TYR A 280 10.71 22.85 -28.64
CA TYR A 280 10.68 22.20 -27.35
C TYR A 280 10.16 20.78 -27.48
N GLY A 281 10.57 19.89 -26.58
CA GLY A 281 10.02 18.55 -26.42
C GLY A 281 10.15 18.10 -24.97
N VAL A 282 9.57 16.95 -24.64
CA VAL A 282 9.70 16.33 -23.31
C VAL A 282 10.68 15.16 -23.30
N SER A 283 11.21 14.84 -22.12
CA SER A 283 12.12 13.71 -21.94
C SER A 283 11.40 12.36 -21.90
N PHE A 284 10.07 12.34 -21.75
CA PHE A 284 9.25 11.14 -21.60
C PHE A 284 8.29 10.94 -22.79
N SER A 285 7.99 9.68 -23.08
CA SER A 285 6.98 9.24 -24.06
C SER A 285 6.54 7.82 -23.68
N ILE A 286 5.45 7.32 -24.26
CA ILE A 286 4.96 5.95 -24.02
C ILE A 286 6.10 4.95 -24.24
N ASP A 287 6.81 5.02 -25.37
CA ASP A 287 7.92 4.09 -25.67
C ASP A 287 9.08 4.16 -24.68
N LYS A 288 9.43 5.35 -24.20
CA LYS A 288 10.48 5.52 -23.19
C LYS A 288 10.03 4.95 -21.83
N ILE A 289 8.77 5.16 -21.45
CA ILE A 289 8.18 4.60 -20.24
C ILE A 289 8.19 3.08 -20.33
N LYS A 290 7.68 2.50 -21.43
CA LYS A 290 7.72 1.05 -21.71
C LYS A 290 9.14 0.48 -21.57
N THR A 291 10.12 1.13 -22.19
CA THR A 291 11.53 0.71 -22.14
C THR A 291 12.06 0.62 -20.71
N GLU A 292 11.71 1.58 -19.85
CA GLU A 292 12.17 1.61 -18.47
C GLU A 292 11.44 0.59 -17.58
N ILE A 293 10.14 0.38 -17.80
CA ILE A 293 9.38 -0.69 -17.14
C ILE A 293 10.00 -2.05 -17.46
N ILE A 294 10.31 -2.32 -18.74
CA ILE A 294 10.95 -3.57 -19.17
C ILE A 294 12.31 -3.76 -18.48
N LYS A 295 13.14 -2.71 -18.41
CA LYS A 295 14.46 -2.79 -17.77
C LYS A 295 14.35 -3.17 -16.29
N GLY A 296 13.43 -2.55 -15.57
CA GLY A 296 13.18 -2.88 -14.16
C GLY A 296 12.75 -4.34 -14.01
N LEU A 297 11.72 -4.76 -14.77
CA LEU A 297 11.15 -6.11 -14.65
C LEU A 297 12.09 -7.22 -15.11
N LYS A 298 13.01 -6.98 -16.04
CA LYS A 298 14.03 -7.99 -16.39
C LYS A 298 14.97 -8.31 -15.23
N ILE A 299 15.20 -7.37 -14.32
CA ILE A 299 16.09 -7.55 -13.17
C ILE A 299 15.32 -8.18 -12.01
N SER A 300 14.18 -7.60 -11.65
CA SER A 300 13.38 -8.00 -10.49
C SER A 300 12.43 -9.17 -10.76
N LYS A 301 12.14 -9.47 -12.03
CA LYS A 301 11.14 -10.45 -12.53
C LYS A 301 9.68 -10.09 -12.25
N GLN A 302 9.42 -9.46 -11.10
CA GLN A 302 8.12 -8.93 -10.71
C GLN A 302 8.31 -7.66 -9.89
N MET A 303 7.35 -6.74 -9.93
CA MET A 303 7.32 -5.56 -9.06
C MET A 303 5.89 -5.10 -8.80
N LYS A 304 5.63 -4.55 -7.60
CA LYS A 304 4.39 -3.83 -7.32
C LYS A 304 4.22 -2.63 -8.24
N TYR A 305 3.00 -2.41 -8.73
CA TYR A 305 2.65 -1.28 -9.60
C TYR A 305 3.09 0.06 -9.00
N THR A 306 2.84 0.27 -7.70
CA THR A 306 3.24 1.49 -7.00
C THR A 306 4.74 1.75 -7.05
N LEU A 307 5.57 0.70 -6.94
CA LEU A 307 7.03 0.82 -7.03
C LEU A 307 7.45 1.20 -8.45
N VAL A 308 6.94 0.50 -9.47
CA VAL A 308 7.24 0.80 -10.87
C VAL A 308 6.83 2.22 -11.22
N ARG A 309 5.63 2.64 -10.82
CA ARG A 309 5.14 4.01 -11.02
C ARG A 309 6.01 5.03 -10.31
N ASN A 310 6.44 4.77 -9.07
CA ASN A 310 7.34 5.66 -8.34
C ASN A 310 8.72 5.78 -9.00
N GLU A 311 9.30 4.68 -9.48
CA GLU A 311 10.56 4.69 -10.22
C GLU A 311 10.43 5.46 -11.54
N ILE A 312 9.38 5.19 -12.30
CA ILE A 312 9.09 5.84 -13.59
C ILE A 312 8.83 7.34 -13.40
N THR A 313 8.07 7.73 -12.39
CA THR A 313 7.79 9.15 -12.11
C THR A 313 8.97 9.89 -11.50
N THR A 314 9.90 9.18 -10.88
CA THR A 314 11.19 9.75 -10.45
C THR A 314 12.09 10.00 -11.65
N LYS A 315 12.09 9.08 -12.62
CA LYS A 315 12.84 9.21 -13.87
C LYS A 315 12.24 10.20 -14.86
N PHE A 316 10.92 10.30 -14.87
CA PHE A 316 10.14 11.19 -15.74
C PHE A 316 9.20 12.08 -14.90
N PRO A 317 9.73 13.12 -14.26
CA PRO A 317 8.98 13.93 -13.29
C PRO A 317 7.80 14.70 -13.89
N GLY A 318 7.81 14.94 -15.21
CA GLY A 318 6.69 15.56 -15.93
C GLY A 318 5.39 14.76 -15.81
N LEU A 319 5.45 13.44 -15.58
CA LEU A 319 4.26 12.61 -15.37
C LEU A 319 3.46 13.00 -14.11
N ARG A 320 4.11 13.62 -13.11
CA ARG A 320 3.41 14.10 -11.91
C ARG A 320 2.53 15.32 -12.18
N LEU A 321 2.71 15.97 -13.33
CA LEU A 321 1.94 17.15 -13.75
C LEU A 321 0.71 16.78 -14.57
N ILE A 322 0.64 15.52 -15.03
CA ILE A 322 -0.48 14.96 -15.79
C ILE A 322 -0.95 13.66 -15.14
N PRO A 323 -1.45 13.66 -13.87
CA PRO A 323 -1.81 12.45 -13.13
C PRO A 323 -2.75 11.47 -13.86
N LYS A 324 -4.02 11.20 -13.53
CA LYS A 324 -4.77 10.08 -14.15
C LYS A 324 -5.19 10.35 -15.60
N PHE A 325 -4.22 10.36 -16.50
CA PHE A 325 -4.36 10.77 -17.89
C PHE A 325 -4.07 9.63 -18.87
N GLY A 326 -3.92 8.40 -18.35
CA GLY A 326 -3.80 7.20 -19.14
C GLY A 326 -2.42 6.94 -19.73
N VAL A 327 -1.44 7.84 -19.59
CA VAL A 327 -0.10 7.66 -20.20
C VAL A 327 0.61 6.41 -19.67
N PHE A 328 0.56 6.20 -18.36
CA PHE A 328 1.19 5.05 -17.73
C PHE A 328 0.38 3.77 -18.00
N GLU A 329 -0.94 3.85 -17.86
CA GLU A 329 -1.88 2.75 -18.09
C GLU A 329 -1.84 2.26 -19.55
N GLN A 330 -1.73 3.18 -20.51
CA GLN A 330 -1.55 2.86 -21.92
C GLN A 330 -0.21 2.16 -22.18
N SER A 331 0.86 2.62 -21.52
CA SER A 331 2.18 1.97 -21.61
C SER A 331 2.11 0.52 -21.12
N LEU A 332 1.41 0.26 -20.02
CA LEU A 332 1.20 -1.11 -19.52
C LEU A 332 0.31 -1.94 -20.45
N THR A 333 -0.80 -1.37 -20.92
CA THR A 333 -1.74 -2.03 -21.85
C THR A 333 -1.05 -2.47 -23.13
N GLU A 334 -0.15 -1.65 -23.67
CA GLU A 334 0.66 -2.02 -24.84
C GLU A 334 1.63 -3.15 -24.53
N LEU A 335 2.33 -3.11 -23.39
CA LEU A 335 3.24 -4.18 -22.97
C LEU A 335 2.53 -5.52 -22.76
N GLU A 336 1.30 -5.51 -22.25
CA GLU A 336 0.45 -6.71 -22.15
C GLU A 336 0.06 -7.26 -23.52
N LYS A 337 -0.38 -6.38 -24.44
CA LYS A 337 -0.70 -6.76 -25.83
C LYS A 337 0.51 -7.34 -26.55
N GLU A 338 1.69 -6.78 -26.29
CA GLU A 338 2.98 -7.23 -26.80
C GLU A 338 3.48 -8.52 -26.11
N LYS A 339 2.79 -9.00 -25.06
CA LYS A 339 3.17 -10.18 -24.23
C LYS A 339 4.57 -10.07 -23.63
N ILE A 340 4.96 -8.87 -23.21
CA ILE A 340 6.22 -8.62 -22.50
C ILE A 340 6.00 -8.61 -21.00
N LEU A 341 4.79 -8.22 -20.59
CA LEU A 341 4.36 -8.07 -19.22
C LEU A 341 3.02 -8.78 -19.02
N HIS A 342 2.82 -9.28 -17.81
CA HIS A 342 1.53 -9.74 -17.32
C HIS A 342 1.20 -8.96 -16.05
N THR A 343 0.10 -8.20 -16.04
CA THR A 343 -0.40 -7.60 -14.80
C THR A 343 -1.27 -8.62 -14.09
N SER A 344 -0.81 -9.09 -12.94
CA SER A 344 -1.69 -9.78 -12.01
C SER A 344 -2.35 -8.72 -11.14
N PHE A 345 -3.64 -8.54 -11.32
CA PHE A 345 -4.45 -7.78 -10.39
C PHE A 345 -4.71 -8.67 -9.16
N PRO A 346 -4.69 -8.16 -7.94
CA PRO A 346 -5.59 -8.69 -6.92
C PRO A 346 -7.02 -8.38 -7.41
N THR A 347 -7.88 -9.38 -7.46
CA THR A 347 -9.05 -9.48 -8.36
C THR A 347 -10.19 -8.44 -8.24
N THR A 348 -9.97 -7.20 -7.77
CA THR A 348 -10.79 -6.03 -8.15
C THR A 348 -10.10 -4.65 -8.03
N SER A 349 -10.49 -3.81 -9.00
CA SER A 349 -10.54 -2.34 -9.11
C SER A 349 -9.29 -1.47 -8.88
N ARG A 350 -8.36 -1.80 -7.99
CA ARG A 350 -7.22 -0.92 -7.69
C ARG A 350 -5.98 -1.33 -8.46
N VAL A 351 -5.71 -0.60 -9.53
CA VAL A 351 -4.48 -0.74 -10.33
C VAL A 351 -3.22 -0.64 -9.43
N GLU A 352 -3.31 0.06 -8.31
CA GLU A 352 -2.20 0.33 -7.39
C GLU A 352 -1.67 -0.91 -6.68
N ASP A 353 -2.55 -1.87 -6.39
CA ASP A 353 -2.22 -3.09 -5.66
C ASP A 353 -1.82 -4.23 -6.62
N SER A 354 -1.86 -3.96 -7.93
CA SER A 354 -1.42 -4.91 -8.95
C SER A 354 0.09 -5.16 -8.91
N VAL A 355 0.46 -6.36 -9.33
CA VAL A 355 1.86 -6.76 -9.49
C VAL A 355 2.12 -7.02 -10.97
N LEU A 356 3.15 -6.35 -11.45
CA LEU A 356 3.61 -6.45 -12.82
C LEU A 356 4.65 -7.57 -12.87
N PHE A 357 4.37 -8.60 -13.64
CA PHE A 357 5.30 -9.70 -13.90
C PHE A 357 5.92 -9.52 -15.28
N TYR A 358 7.19 -9.88 -15.40
CA TYR A 358 7.77 -10.17 -16.70
C TYR A 358 7.11 -11.44 -17.25
N ASP A 359 6.55 -11.38 -18.46
CA ASP A 359 5.64 -12.42 -18.97
C ASP A 359 6.30 -13.80 -19.01
N GLU A 360 7.56 -13.90 -19.44
CA GLU A 360 8.31 -15.17 -19.45
C GLU A 360 8.42 -15.80 -18.05
N PHE A 361 8.58 -14.97 -17.01
CA PHE A 361 8.64 -15.45 -15.64
C PHE A 361 7.27 -15.91 -15.15
N TYR A 362 6.22 -15.14 -15.46
CA TYR A 362 4.84 -15.52 -15.13
C TYR A 362 4.43 -16.84 -15.79
N GLN A 363 4.69 -17.00 -17.09
CA GLN A 363 4.40 -18.25 -17.81
C GLN A 363 5.10 -19.45 -17.17
N LYS A 364 6.34 -19.27 -16.69
CA LYS A 364 7.06 -20.32 -15.96
C LYS A 364 6.34 -20.70 -14.67
N ILE A 365 5.90 -19.72 -13.87
CA ILE A 365 5.10 -19.96 -12.65
C ILE A 365 3.82 -20.73 -12.99
N SER A 366 3.09 -20.32 -14.03
CA SER A 366 1.84 -20.99 -14.43
C SER A 366 2.07 -22.45 -14.84
N ILE A 367 3.15 -22.73 -15.56
CA ILE A 367 3.53 -24.10 -15.94
C ILE A 367 3.91 -24.91 -14.68
N ASP A 368 4.71 -24.34 -13.78
CA ASP A 368 5.13 -25.01 -12.56
C ASP A 368 3.91 -25.35 -11.68
N ILE A 369 2.95 -24.44 -11.52
CA ILE A 369 1.68 -24.67 -10.83
C ILE A 369 0.90 -25.83 -11.48
N HIS A 370 0.74 -25.81 -12.81
CA HIS A 370 0.02 -26.86 -13.53
C HIS A 370 0.66 -28.25 -13.35
N ASN A 371 1.99 -28.31 -13.36
CA ASN A 371 2.73 -29.56 -13.12
C ASN A 371 2.55 -30.04 -11.67
N ILE A 372 2.61 -29.12 -10.70
CA ILE A 372 2.37 -29.44 -9.28
C ILE A 372 0.96 -30.03 -9.09
N GLU A 373 -0.05 -29.47 -9.74
CA GLU A 373 -1.43 -29.94 -9.66
C GLU A 373 -1.66 -31.33 -10.26
N THR A 374 -0.96 -31.64 -11.35
CA THR A 374 -1.13 -32.89 -12.10
C THR A 374 -0.27 -34.03 -11.56
N GLU A 375 0.93 -33.74 -11.06
CA GLU A 375 1.94 -34.75 -10.71
C GLU A 375 2.06 -35.03 -9.20
N GLN A 376 1.77 -34.06 -8.33
CA GLN A 376 1.94 -34.22 -6.88
C GLN A 376 0.59 -34.38 -6.18
N LYS A 377 0.39 -35.52 -5.51
CA LYS A 377 -0.76 -35.79 -4.64
C LYS A 377 -1.07 -34.54 -3.79
N LYS A 378 -2.25 -33.94 -4.02
CA LYS A 378 -2.89 -32.82 -3.29
C LYS A 378 -2.00 -32.22 -2.18
N ILE A 379 -1.29 -31.13 -2.49
CA ILE A 379 -0.72 -30.27 -1.45
C ILE A 379 -1.88 -29.84 -0.53
N PRO A 380 -1.85 -30.19 0.76
CA PRO A 380 -2.94 -29.84 1.67
C PRO A 380 -3.00 -28.32 1.81
N PHE A 381 -4.21 -27.79 1.86
CA PHE A 381 -4.42 -26.40 2.19
C PHE A 381 -4.22 -26.21 3.70
N VAL A 382 -3.21 -25.42 4.11
CA VAL A 382 -2.89 -25.27 5.53
C VAL A 382 -3.66 -24.08 6.13
N GLY A 383 -3.43 -22.90 5.58
CA GLY A 383 -4.19 -21.67 5.85
C GLY A 383 -4.28 -21.30 7.33
N ARG A 384 -5.40 -20.67 7.70
CA ARG A 384 -5.82 -20.38 9.07
C ARG A 384 -7.05 -21.22 9.40
N LYS A 385 -7.07 -21.81 10.60
CA LYS A 385 -8.25 -22.49 11.13
C LYS A 385 -9.25 -21.48 11.69
N ILE A 386 -10.52 -21.66 11.38
CA ILE A 386 -11.62 -20.82 11.87
C ILE A 386 -12.89 -21.65 12.02
N ASP A 387 -13.68 -21.39 13.06
CA ASP A 387 -15.01 -21.94 13.19
C ASP A 387 -16.06 -21.02 12.56
N ALA A 388 -17.27 -21.55 12.36
CA ALA A 388 -18.31 -20.84 11.65
C ALA A 388 -18.83 -19.59 12.40
N ASP A 389 -18.88 -19.61 13.74
CA ASP A 389 -19.30 -18.44 14.53
C ASP A 389 -18.28 -17.31 14.40
N GLN A 390 -17.00 -17.65 14.58
CA GLN A 390 -15.91 -16.69 14.47
C GLN A 390 -15.80 -16.12 13.06
N PHE A 391 -15.98 -16.95 12.01
CA PHE A 391 -15.98 -16.46 10.63
C PHE A 391 -17.07 -15.42 10.38
N ILE A 392 -18.29 -15.68 10.83
CA ILE A 392 -19.43 -14.77 10.66
C ILE A 392 -19.19 -13.48 11.45
N LEU A 393 -18.72 -13.58 12.69
CA LEU A 393 -18.36 -12.41 13.51
C LEU A 393 -17.33 -11.53 12.82
N GLU A 394 -16.21 -12.11 12.39
CA GLU A 394 -15.18 -11.33 11.71
C GLU A 394 -15.66 -10.75 10.38
N LEU A 395 -16.48 -11.49 9.63
CA LEU A 395 -17.05 -11.01 8.37
C LEU A 395 -17.97 -9.80 8.59
N LEU A 396 -18.80 -9.80 9.64
CA LEU A 396 -19.69 -8.69 9.98
C LEU A 396 -18.97 -7.45 10.50
N GLU A 397 -17.76 -7.62 11.05
CA GLU A 397 -16.94 -6.50 11.53
C GLU A 397 -16.16 -5.82 10.40
N LEU A 398 -15.80 -6.57 9.36
CA LEU A 398 -15.03 -6.04 8.24
C LEU A 398 -15.83 -5.05 7.41
N ASP A 399 -15.17 -4.01 6.92
CA ASP A 399 -15.75 -3.16 5.88
C ASP A 399 -15.93 -3.96 4.59
N LYS A 400 -17.01 -3.68 3.87
CA LYS A 400 -17.16 -4.17 2.50
C LYS A 400 -16.20 -3.41 1.59
N GLY A 401 -15.18 -4.08 1.06
CA GLY A 401 -14.45 -3.60 -0.10
C GLY A 401 -14.79 -4.41 -1.33
N ASP A 402 -13.92 -4.31 -2.32
CA ASP A 402 -14.00 -5.14 -3.51
C ASP A 402 -13.09 -6.38 -3.27
N PHE A 403 -13.03 -7.35 -4.16
CA PHE A 403 -12.06 -8.46 -4.06
C PHE A 403 -10.57 -8.03 -4.24
N ASP A 404 -10.08 -7.10 -3.42
CA ASP A 404 -8.69 -6.61 -3.37
C ASP A 404 -7.83 -7.43 -2.38
N ASP A 405 -6.57 -7.05 -2.16
CA ASP A 405 -5.71 -7.72 -1.17
C ASP A 405 -5.94 -7.22 0.26
N ALA A 406 -6.94 -6.37 0.50
CA ALA A 406 -7.41 -6.11 1.85
C ALA A 406 -8.18 -7.34 2.34
N ASP A 407 -7.91 -7.74 3.58
CA ASP A 407 -8.59 -8.85 4.22
C ASP A 407 -10.03 -8.45 4.62
N ASP A 408 -10.89 -8.27 3.62
CA ASP A 408 -12.23 -7.67 3.71
C ASP A 408 -13.38 -8.68 3.53
N GLN A 409 -14.64 -8.20 3.50
CA GLN A 409 -15.81 -9.06 3.36
C GLN A 409 -15.81 -9.91 2.07
N VAL A 410 -15.47 -9.32 0.92
CA VAL A 410 -15.54 -10.00 -0.38
C VAL A 410 -14.38 -10.97 -0.51
N THR A 411 -13.18 -10.51 -0.17
CA THR A 411 -11.93 -11.28 -0.21
C THR A 411 -12.01 -12.50 0.71
N ARG A 412 -12.56 -12.34 1.90
CA ARG A 412 -12.75 -13.45 2.83
C ARG A 412 -13.74 -14.49 2.31
N VAL A 413 -14.82 -14.06 1.68
CA VAL A 413 -15.83 -14.97 1.13
C VAL A 413 -15.29 -15.76 -0.06
N ALA A 414 -14.58 -15.16 -1.01
CA ALA A 414 -13.99 -15.99 -2.07
C ALA A 414 -12.73 -16.74 -1.64
N GLY A 415 -12.00 -16.26 -0.63
CA GLY A 415 -10.96 -17.05 0.02
C GLY A 415 -11.50 -18.37 0.58
N LEU A 416 -12.71 -18.36 1.18
CA LEU A 416 -13.41 -19.57 1.62
C LEU A 416 -13.73 -20.50 0.44
N VAL A 417 -14.12 -19.96 -0.72
CA VAL A 417 -14.37 -20.75 -1.94
C VAL A 417 -13.07 -21.40 -2.44
N LEU A 418 -11.95 -20.68 -2.41
CA LEU A 418 -10.67 -21.12 -2.94
C LEU A 418 -9.90 -22.07 -2.02
N ALA A 419 -10.14 -22.00 -0.71
CA ALA A 419 -9.60 -22.96 0.23
C ALA A 419 -10.01 -24.40 -0.10
N GLU A 420 -11.13 -24.59 -0.80
CA GLU A 420 -11.63 -25.91 -1.17
C GLU A 420 -10.79 -26.60 -2.25
N SER A 421 -10.29 -25.87 -3.25
CA SER A 421 -9.47 -26.45 -4.32
C SER A 421 -8.84 -25.39 -5.22
N VAL A 422 -7.63 -25.68 -5.70
CA VAL A 422 -6.95 -24.92 -6.78
C VAL A 422 -7.66 -25.05 -8.12
N LYS A 423 -8.44 -26.12 -8.31
CA LYS A 423 -9.24 -26.30 -9.54
C LYS A 423 -10.41 -25.33 -9.60
N ILE A 424 -10.84 -24.79 -8.46
CA ILE A 424 -11.78 -23.69 -8.44
C ILE A 424 -10.95 -22.45 -8.68
N GLN A 425 -11.18 -21.79 -9.81
CA GLN A 425 -10.57 -20.52 -10.11
C GLN A 425 -11.61 -19.44 -9.84
N SER A 426 -11.17 -18.33 -9.29
CA SER A 426 -11.97 -17.10 -9.27
C SER A 426 -11.47 -16.19 -10.38
N PRO A 427 -11.85 -16.41 -11.66
CA PRO A 427 -11.38 -15.56 -12.74
C PRO A 427 -11.87 -14.13 -12.52
N HIS A 428 -11.20 -13.19 -13.19
CA HIS A 428 -11.59 -11.78 -13.12
C HIS A 428 -13.05 -11.59 -13.55
N GLU A 429 -13.83 -10.99 -12.65
CA GLU A 429 -15.24 -10.69 -12.87
C GLU A 429 -15.39 -9.53 -13.87
N LYS A 430 -16.20 -9.73 -14.90
CA LYS A 430 -16.40 -8.77 -15.98
C LYS A 430 -17.66 -7.93 -15.79
N ILE A 431 -18.57 -8.37 -14.92
CA ILE A 431 -19.84 -7.69 -14.66
C ILE A 431 -19.69 -6.87 -13.39
N SER A 432 -19.62 -5.54 -13.55
CA SER A 432 -19.35 -4.56 -12.48
C SER A 432 -20.27 -4.64 -11.27
N ASP A 433 -21.45 -5.25 -11.39
CA ASP A 433 -22.37 -5.38 -10.27
C ASP A 433 -22.08 -6.60 -9.39
N PHE A 434 -21.39 -7.61 -9.91
CA PHE A 434 -20.95 -8.77 -9.14
C PHE A 434 -19.54 -8.51 -8.58
N ASP A 435 -19.24 -9.15 -7.46
CA ASP A 435 -18.01 -8.90 -6.72
C ASP A 435 -16.89 -9.86 -7.15
N PHE A 436 -17.21 -11.10 -7.54
CA PHE A 436 -16.25 -12.04 -8.15
C PHE A 436 -16.96 -13.15 -8.93
N THR A 437 -16.25 -13.83 -9.83
CA THR A 437 -16.74 -15.03 -10.54
C THR A 437 -16.09 -16.29 -9.97
N ILE A 438 -16.76 -17.43 -10.04
CA ILE A 438 -16.24 -18.77 -9.74
C ILE A 438 -16.37 -19.64 -10.99
N ASP A 439 -15.27 -20.27 -11.43
CA ASP A 439 -15.25 -21.32 -12.45
C ASP A 439 -15.13 -22.70 -11.78
N ILE A 440 -16.16 -23.54 -11.95
CA ILE A 440 -16.25 -24.90 -11.42
C ILE A 440 -16.22 -25.99 -12.50
N LYS A 441 -15.85 -25.65 -13.74
CA LYS A 441 -15.89 -26.57 -14.90
C LYS A 441 -15.16 -27.90 -14.69
N ASN A 442 -14.07 -27.89 -13.93
CA ASN A 442 -13.25 -29.07 -13.65
C ASN A 442 -13.27 -29.46 -12.16
N TYR A 443 -14.29 -29.02 -11.42
CA TYR A 443 -14.39 -29.24 -9.98
C TYR A 443 -15.29 -30.44 -9.63
N ASP A 444 -14.73 -31.38 -8.89
CA ASP A 444 -15.44 -32.55 -8.37
C ASP A 444 -15.85 -32.31 -6.91
N PHE A 445 -17.15 -32.15 -6.67
CA PHE A 445 -17.69 -31.93 -5.32
C PHE A 445 -17.51 -33.15 -4.40
N ARG A 446 -17.08 -32.91 -3.16
CA ARG A 446 -17.02 -33.92 -2.10
C ARG A 446 -18.43 -34.31 -1.63
N PRO A 447 -18.64 -35.52 -1.06
CA PRO A 447 -19.94 -35.93 -0.52
C PRO A 447 -20.53 -34.93 0.49
N GLU A 448 -19.71 -34.43 1.41
CA GLU A 448 -20.11 -33.41 2.41
C GLU A 448 -20.62 -32.11 1.77
N GLN A 449 -20.04 -31.72 0.62
CA GLN A 449 -20.48 -30.54 -0.13
C GLN A 449 -21.80 -30.77 -0.83
N LEU A 450 -22.00 -31.96 -1.40
CA LEU A 450 -23.29 -32.33 -1.99
C LEU A 450 -24.39 -32.37 -0.93
N GLU A 451 -24.07 -32.83 0.29
CA GLU A 451 -24.98 -32.78 1.44
C GLU A 451 -25.30 -31.34 1.86
N ALA A 452 -24.29 -30.46 1.93
CA ALA A 452 -24.48 -29.05 2.23
C ALA A 452 -25.36 -28.35 1.17
N ILE A 453 -25.03 -28.51 -0.11
CA ILE A 453 -25.81 -27.99 -1.25
C ILE A 453 -27.26 -28.45 -1.18
N ALA A 454 -27.49 -29.73 -0.90
CA ALA A 454 -28.83 -30.30 -0.74
C ALA A 454 -29.58 -29.70 0.47
N LYS A 455 -28.91 -29.53 1.61
CA LYS A 455 -29.49 -28.92 2.82
C LYS A 455 -29.88 -27.45 2.60
N LEU A 456 -29.09 -26.72 1.80
CA LEU A 456 -29.34 -25.33 1.43
C LEU A 456 -30.38 -25.17 0.33
N ASN A 457 -30.84 -26.27 -0.29
CA ASN A 457 -31.67 -26.24 -1.48
C ASN A 457 -31.05 -25.37 -2.61
N PHE A 458 -29.71 -25.33 -2.65
CA PHE A 458 -28.95 -24.58 -3.63
C PHE A 458 -28.83 -25.40 -4.91
N LYS A 459 -29.12 -24.80 -6.07
CA LYS A 459 -29.04 -25.49 -7.37
C LYS A 459 -27.89 -24.94 -8.20
N ILE A 460 -26.98 -25.81 -8.63
CA ILE A 460 -25.91 -25.47 -9.57
C ILE A 460 -26.38 -25.83 -10.98
N ASN A 461 -26.59 -24.81 -11.81
CA ASN A 461 -27.11 -24.94 -13.18
C ASN A 461 -26.10 -24.48 -14.24
N SER A 462 -24.94 -23.96 -13.83
CA SER A 462 -23.88 -23.43 -14.67
C SER A 462 -22.50 -23.82 -14.13
N GLU A 463 -21.50 -23.88 -15.01
CA GLU A 463 -20.08 -24.01 -14.65
C GLU A 463 -19.45 -22.68 -14.21
N ILE A 464 -20.07 -21.55 -14.56
CA ILE A 464 -19.63 -20.20 -14.21
C ILE A 464 -20.68 -19.57 -13.30
N LEU A 465 -20.24 -19.14 -12.11
CA LEU A 465 -21.07 -18.52 -11.08
C LEU A 465 -20.58 -17.09 -10.79
N HIS A 466 -21.43 -16.08 -10.99
CA HIS A 466 -21.16 -14.69 -10.60
C HIS A 466 -21.66 -14.44 -9.19
N VAL A 467 -20.78 -14.02 -8.29
CA VAL A 467 -21.08 -13.89 -6.86
C VAL A 467 -21.21 -12.44 -6.45
N LYS A 468 -22.30 -12.11 -5.77
CA LYS A 468 -22.52 -10.83 -5.09
C LYS A 468 -22.53 -11.05 -3.59
N VAL A 469 -21.69 -10.36 -2.85
CA VAL A 469 -21.62 -10.34 -1.39
C VAL A 469 -22.37 -9.12 -0.86
N MET A 470 -23.42 -9.33 -0.08
CA MET A 470 -24.33 -8.31 0.47
C MET A 470 -24.47 -8.50 1.99
N VAL A 471 -23.40 -8.27 2.75
CA VAL A 471 -23.40 -8.41 4.22
C VAL A 471 -24.27 -7.32 4.87
N ASP A 472 -23.93 -6.06 4.62
CA ASP A 472 -24.63 -4.90 5.20
C ASP A 472 -25.62 -4.23 4.23
N GLU A 473 -25.96 -4.92 3.14
CA GLU A 473 -26.85 -4.41 2.11
C GLU A 473 -28.18 -5.16 2.10
N LYS A 474 -29.28 -4.42 1.98
CA LYS A 474 -30.60 -5.04 1.82
C LYS A 474 -30.86 -5.35 0.35
N LEU A 475 -31.11 -6.62 0.03
CA LEU A 475 -31.54 -7.01 -1.32
C LEU A 475 -32.97 -6.53 -1.60
N SER A 476 -33.11 -5.50 -2.44
CA SER A 476 -34.39 -5.03 -2.95
C SER A 476 -34.85 -5.82 -4.17
N PHE A 477 -36.16 -5.86 -4.44
CA PHE A 477 -36.70 -6.54 -5.62
C PHE A 477 -36.19 -5.96 -6.94
N LYS A 478 -36.02 -4.63 -6.99
CA LYS A 478 -35.44 -3.94 -8.15
C LYS A 478 -33.99 -4.40 -8.39
N LYS A 479 -33.17 -4.39 -7.34
CA LYS A 479 -31.76 -4.82 -7.43
C LYS A 479 -31.64 -6.29 -7.84
N TYR A 480 -32.52 -7.15 -7.32
CA TYR A 480 -32.61 -8.54 -7.75
C TYR A 480 -32.84 -8.67 -9.27
N LEU A 481 -33.81 -7.94 -9.82
CA LEU A 481 -34.10 -7.95 -11.26
C LEU A 481 -32.95 -7.36 -12.09
N GLU A 482 -32.31 -6.30 -11.60
CA GLU A 482 -31.13 -5.69 -12.25
C GLU A 482 -29.98 -6.68 -12.35
N LEU A 483 -29.64 -7.36 -11.25
CA LEU A 483 -28.59 -8.38 -11.23
C LEU A 483 -28.94 -9.53 -12.18
N LYS A 484 -30.19 -10.01 -12.12
CA LYS A 484 -30.66 -11.09 -12.98
C LYS A 484 -30.48 -10.79 -14.47
N ASN A 485 -30.83 -9.58 -14.89
CA ASN A 485 -30.78 -9.19 -16.30
C ASN A 485 -29.35 -8.97 -16.82
N LYS A 486 -28.36 -8.88 -15.94
CA LYS A 486 -26.94 -8.71 -16.30
C LYS A 486 -26.19 -10.04 -16.46
N ILE A 487 -26.77 -11.15 -15.98
CA ILE A 487 -26.14 -12.47 -16.07
C ILE A 487 -26.20 -12.98 -17.52
N PRO A 488 -25.08 -13.46 -18.10
CA PRO A 488 -25.07 -13.97 -19.46
C PRO A 488 -25.89 -15.26 -19.61
N PRO A 489 -26.36 -15.57 -20.84
CA PRO A 489 -27.06 -16.83 -21.09
C PRO A 489 -26.18 -18.05 -20.75
N ASN A 490 -26.75 -19.00 -20.02
CA ASN A 490 -26.09 -20.23 -19.51
C ASN A 490 -25.11 -20.02 -18.34
N GLU A 491 -25.01 -18.80 -17.83
CA GLU A 491 -24.27 -18.50 -16.60
C GLU A 491 -25.26 -18.32 -15.43
N GLN A 492 -24.76 -18.30 -14.20
CA GLN A 492 -25.61 -18.26 -13.00
C GLN A 492 -25.11 -17.21 -12.02
N GLY A 493 -26.02 -16.51 -11.36
CA GLY A 493 -25.74 -15.60 -10.27
C GLY A 493 -25.91 -16.26 -8.90
N THR A 494 -25.08 -15.85 -7.95
CA THR A 494 -25.16 -16.23 -6.53
C THR A 494 -25.11 -14.96 -5.70
N ILE A 495 -26.07 -14.76 -4.80
CA ILE A 495 -26.08 -13.63 -3.86
C ILE A 495 -25.87 -14.18 -2.46
N ILE A 496 -24.88 -13.66 -1.74
CA ILE A 496 -24.64 -13.96 -0.34
C ILE A 496 -25.18 -12.80 0.49
N THR A 497 -26.13 -13.03 1.40
CA THR A 497 -26.80 -11.97 2.15
C THR A 497 -26.96 -12.30 3.62
N PHE A 498 -26.86 -11.29 4.47
CA PHE A 498 -27.05 -11.43 5.92
C PHE A 498 -28.32 -10.71 6.40
N GLN A 499 -28.90 -9.88 5.54
CA GLN A 499 -30.17 -9.22 5.79
C GLN A 499 -31.36 -10.12 5.45
N ALA A 500 -32.47 -9.95 6.18
CA ALA A 500 -33.69 -10.72 5.96
C ALA A 500 -34.31 -10.46 4.57
N LEU A 501 -34.60 -11.54 3.84
CA LEU A 501 -35.24 -11.49 2.52
C LEU A 501 -36.74 -11.19 2.62
N SER A 502 -37.26 -10.39 1.68
CA SER A 502 -38.70 -10.14 1.53
C SER A 502 -39.44 -11.36 0.98
N ASP A 503 -40.72 -11.51 1.32
CA ASP A 503 -41.55 -12.64 0.85
C ASP A 503 -41.71 -12.66 -0.67
N GLN A 504 -41.67 -11.49 -1.31
CA GLN A 504 -41.71 -11.36 -2.76
C GLN A 504 -40.48 -12.02 -3.41
N ILE A 505 -39.28 -11.72 -2.92
CA ILE A 505 -38.04 -12.32 -3.42
C ILE A 505 -38.04 -13.83 -3.17
N LYS A 506 -38.43 -14.27 -1.95
CA LYS A 506 -38.53 -15.68 -1.60
C LYS A 506 -39.47 -16.47 -2.53
N ASN A 507 -40.55 -15.85 -2.99
CA ASN A 507 -41.50 -16.51 -3.89
C ASN A 507 -40.99 -16.58 -5.33
N ASP A 508 -40.37 -15.52 -5.84
CA ASP A 508 -39.79 -15.51 -7.19
C ASP A 508 -38.62 -16.50 -7.31
N MET A 509 -37.78 -16.60 -6.28
CA MET A 509 -36.67 -17.54 -6.23
C MET A 509 -37.08 -19.02 -6.36
N LYS A 510 -38.28 -19.40 -5.91
CA LYS A 510 -38.71 -20.83 -5.95
C LYS A 510 -38.68 -21.41 -7.36
N ASN A 511 -38.84 -20.55 -8.37
CA ASN A 511 -38.89 -20.94 -9.77
C ASN A 511 -37.74 -20.34 -10.60
N ASP A 512 -36.81 -19.61 -9.98
CA ASP A 512 -35.71 -18.95 -10.67
C ASP A 512 -34.43 -19.78 -10.55
N ALA A 513 -33.96 -20.29 -11.69
CA ALA A 513 -32.72 -21.05 -11.79
C ALA A 513 -31.50 -20.15 -12.10
N THR A 514 -31.72 -18.88 -12.43
CA THR A 514 -30.67 -17.94 -12.87
C THR A 514 -29.92 -17.31 -11.71
N ILE A 515 -30.60 -17.04 -10.59
CA ILE A 515 -30.00 -16.53 -9.36
C ILE A 515 -30.31 -17.48 -8.21
N GLN A 516 -29.30 -17.77 -7.40
CA GLN A 516 -29.46 -18.43 -6.10
C GLN A 516 -29.01 -17.49 -4.98
N ILE A 517 -29.56 -17.68 -3.78
CA ILE A 517 -29.19 -16.88 -2.61
C ILE A 517 -28.68 -17.81 -1.51
N ILE A 518 -27.58 -17.42 -0.88
CA ILE A 518 -27.01 -18.04 0.30
C ILE A 518 -27.17 -17.03 1.45
N ASP A 519 -27.86 -17.44 2.52
CA ASP A 519 -28.01 -16.62 3.71
C ASP A 519 -26.91 -16.91 4.75
N GLU A 520 -26.96 -16.25 5.90
CA GLU A 520 -26.00 -16.44 7.00
C GLU A 520 -25.87 -17.92 7.41
N GLU A 521 -26.99 -18.64 7.56
CA GLU A 521 -26.99 -20.07 7.89
C GLU A 521 -26.32 -20.89 6.77
N GLY A 522 -26.52 -20.49 5.52
CA GLY A 522 -25.83 -21.05 4.36
C GLY A 522 -24.31 -20.90 4.43
N VAL A 523 -23.82 -19.69 4.73
CA VAL A 523 -22.39 -19.44 4.91
C VAL A 523 -21.84 -20.26 6.08
N ARG A 524 -22.57 -20.29 7.20
CA ARG A 524 -22.22 -21.03 8.41
C ARG A 524 -22.08 -22.55 8.16
N ILE A 525 -22.99 -23.13 7.38
CA ILE A 525 -22.90 -24.53 6.93
C ILE A 525 -21.66 -24.74 6.07
N TRP A 526 -21.37 -23.83 5.14
CA TRP A 526 -20.21 -23.95 4.25
C TRP A 526 -18.88 -23.89 5.02
N VAL A 527 -18.73 -22.95 5.95
CA VAL A 527 -17.52 -22.86 6.81
C VAL A 527 -17.35 -24.12 7.68
N SER A 528 -18.45 -24.74 8.13
CA SER A 528 -18.36 -25.94 8.97
C SER A 528 -17.72 -27.15 8.28
N ILE A 529 -17.78 -27.21 6.94
CA ILE A 529 -17.15 -28.27 6.13
C ILE A 529 -15.81 -27.84 5.52
N THR A 530 -15.46 -26.55 5.69
CA THR A 530 -14.24 -25.89 5.20
C THR A 530 -13.62 -25.03 6.32
N PRO A 531 -13.14 -25.63 7.42
CA PRO A 531 -12.68 -24.87 8.58
C PRO A 531 -11.29 -24.25 8.38
N GLN A 532 -10.67 -24.40 7.20
CA GLN A 532 -9.38 -23.81 6.86
C GLN A 532 -9.60 -22.79 5.75
N ILE A 533 -9.23 -21.54 6.00
CA ILE A 533 -9.33 -20.43 5.06
C ILE A 533 -7.93 -19.85 4.77
N PRO A 534 -7.72 -19.09 3.69
CA PRO A 534 -6.41 -18.51 3.40
C PRO A 534 -5.87 -17.67 4.56
N ALA A 535 -4.53 -17.66 4.69
CA ALA A 535 -3.87 -16.76 5.62
C ALA A 535 -4.19 -15.31 5.23
N ARG A 536 -4.44 -14.47 6.23
CA ARG A 536 -4.82 -13.07 6.02
C ARG A 536 -3.66 -12.29 5.42
N VAL A 537 -3.96 -11.29 4.60
CA VAL A 537 -2.93 -10.33 4.18
C VAL A 537 -2.39 -9.61 5.41
N ASN A 538 -1.12 -9.23 5.38
CA ASN A 538 -0.36 -8.66 6.49
C ASN A 538 -0.08 -9.65 7.65
N SER A 539 -0.66 -10.86 7.65
CA SER A 539 -0.40 -11.87 8.67
C SER A 539 1.04 -12.37 8.65
N ILE A 540 1.49 -12.88 9.81
CA ILE A 540 2.71 -13.68 9.88
C ILE A 540 2.32 -15.14 9.69
N SER A 541 2.98 -15.78 8.74
CA SER A 541 2.73 -17.18 8.37
C SER A 541 4.02 -17.99 8.35
N LYS A 542 3.90 -19.30 8.54
CA LYS A 542 4.96 -20.28 8.32
C LYS A 542 4.75 -20.92 6.95
N ILE A 543 5.83 -21.05 6.19
CA ILE A 543 5.87 -21.93 5.01
C ILE A 543 6.28 -23.32 5.48
N THR A 544 5.34 -24.26 5.46
CA THR A 544 5.61 -25.66 5.85
C THR A 544 6.43 -26.38 4.79
N PHE A 545 6.08 -26.19 3.53
CA PHE A 545 6.80 -26.63 2.34
C PHE A 545 6.18 -25.92 1.13
N ASP A 546 7.00 -25.29 0.28
CA ASP A 546 6.52 -24.68 -0.95
C ASP A 546 7.33 -25.15 -2.17
N PRO A 547 6.74 -25.95 -3.08
CA PRO A 547 7.44 -26.45 -4.26
C PRO A 547 7.71 -25.38 -5.31
N LEU A 548 7.01 -24.23 -5.25
CA LEU A 548 7.20 -23.13 -6.20
C LEU A 548 8.51 -22.36 -5.92
N SER A 549 8.74 -21.99 -4.66
CA SER A 549 9.92 -21.24 -4.24
C SER A 549 11.05 -22.11 -3.69
N GLY A 550 10.76 -23.35 -3.29
CA GLY A 550 11.70 -24.21 -2.56
C GLY A 550 11.94 -23.76 -1.12
N LEU A 551 11.13 -22.83 -0.59
CA LEU A 551 11.21 -22.40 0.80
C LEU A 551 10.53 -23.42 1.70
N GLU A 552 11.23 -23.82 2.77
CA GLU A 552 10.71 -24.73 3.79
C GLU A 552 11.08 -24.20 5.18
N ASN A 553 10.14 -24.30 6.12
CA ASN A 553 10.29 -23.89 7.51
C ASN A 553 10.73 -22.42 7.68
N LYS A 554 10.21 -21.54 6.82
CA LYS A 554 10.45 -20.09 6.88
C LYS A 554 9.27 -19.38 7.51
N ILE A 555 9.55 -18.34 8.30
CA ILE A 555 8.56 -17.38 8.77
C ILE A 555 8.51 -16.24 7.77
N VAL A 556 7.30 -15.87 7.36
CA VAL A 556 7.06 -14.85 6.34
C VAL A 556 5.95 -13.91 6.76
N LYS A 557 5.99 -12.68 6.27
CA LYS A 557 4.87 -11.75 6.33
C LYS A 557 4.13 -11.77 4.98
N VAL A 558 2.85 -12.09 5.01
CA VAL A 558 2.02 -12.12 3.79
C VAL A 558 1.80 -10.70 3.32
N SER A 559 2.24 -10.39 2.10
CA SER A 559 2.13 -9.03 1.54
C SER A 559 0.91 -8.87 0.66
N SER A 560 0.61 -9.86 -0.17
CA SER A 560 -0.56 -9.89 -1.06
C SER A 560 -0.90 -11.34 -1.39
N VAL A 561 -2.17 -11.63 -1.66
CA VAL A 561 -2.66 -12.95 -2.09
C VAL A 561 -3.42 -12.79 -3.40
N PHE A 562 -3.09 -13.62 -4.40
CA PHE A 562 -3.72 -13.61 -5.72
C PHE A 562 -4.60 -14.84 -5.86
N TYR A 563 -5.88 -14.62 -5.67
CA TYR A 563 -6.89 -15.65 -5.57
C TYR A 563 -7.18 -16.35 -6.91
N GLU A 564 -6.93 -15.69 -8.03
CA GLU A 564 -7.10 -16.22 -9.38
C GLU A 564 -6.05 -17.29 -9.71
N THR A 565 -4.84 -17.09 -9.20
CA THR A 565 -3.68 -17.95 -9.49
C THR A 565 -3.29 -18.83 -8.30
N GLY A 566 -3.84 -18.57 -7.11
CA GLY A 566 -3.52 -19.30 -5.88
C GLY A 566 -2.10 -19.04 -5.34
N ILE A 567 -1.43 -17.98 -5.79
CA ILE A 567 -0.11 -17.57 -5.31
C ILE A 567 -0.22 -16.45 -4.27
N ALA A 568 0.82 -16.29 -3.47
CA ALA A 568 0.98 -15.19 -2.54
C ALA A 568 2.37 -14.59 -2.69
N ILE A 569 2.44 -13.28 -2.48
CA ILE A 569 3.71 -12.56 -2.35
C ILE A 569 3.97 -12.35 -0.86
N VAL A 570 5.17 -12.73 -0.40
CA VAL A 570 5.52 -12.74 1.01
C VAL A 570 6.91 -12.15 1.23
N ASN A 571 7.11 -11.51 2.39
CA ASN A 571 8.43 -11.06 2.82
C ASN A 571 9.02 -12.08 3.80
N VAL A 572 10.18 -12.63 3.47
CA VAL A 572 10.80 -13.72 4.24
C VAL A 572 11.69 -13.14 5.34
N PHE A 573 11.46 -13.54 6.59
CA PHE A 573 12.32 -13.16 7.71
C PHE A 573 13.66 -13.94 7.69
N PRO A 574 14.75 -13.32 8.19
CA PRO A 574 14.83 -11.96 8.74
C PRO A 574 15.12 -10.86 7.72
N GLU A 575 15.58 -11.18 6.51
CA GLU A 575 16.05 -10.18 5.54
C GLU A 575 14.91 -9.37 4.90
N MET A 576 13.65 -9.77 5.13
CA MET A 576 12.45 -9.19 4.52
C MET A 576 12.51 -9.18 3.00
N LYS A 577 13.16 -10.21 2.41
CA LYS A 577 13.21 -10.38 0.96
C LYS A 577 11.87 -10.88 0.45
N GLU A 578 11.37 -10.24 -0.59
CA GLU A 578 10.15 -10.66 -1.26
C GLU A 578 10.34 -12.01 -1.97
N ALA A 579 9.34 -12.89 -1.87
CA ALA A 579 9.26 -14.16 -2.56
C ALA A 579 7.83 -14.46 -2.99
N THR A 580 7.69 -15.21 -4.08
CA THR A 580 6.40 -15.71 -4.57
C THR A 580 6.26 -17.18 -4.18
N VAL A 581 5.17 -17.51 -3.50
CA VAL A 581 4.89 -18.84 -2.93
C VAL A 581 3.46 -19.26 -3.23
N LEU A 582 3.13 -20.53 -3.03
CA LEU A 582 1.73 -20.96 -3.10
C LEU A 582 0.98 -20.51 -1.85
N ALA A 583 -0.16 -19.83 -2.02
CA ALA A 583 -0.97 -19.31 -0.91
C ALA A 583 -1.41 -20.44 0.05
N ARG A 584 -1.69 -21.64 -0.49
CA ARG A 584 -2.09 -22.84 0.27
C ARG A 584 -1.03 -23.41 1.23
N THR A 585 0.24 -23.05 1.03
CA THR A 585 1.36 -23.54 1.86
C THR A 585 1.62 -22.65 3.08
N LEU A 586 0.94 -21.50 3.15
CA LEU A 586 1.01 -20.56 4.25
C LEU A 586 0.14 -21.06 5.40
N GLU A 587 0.79 -21.31 6.53
CA GLU A 587 0.16 -21.59 7.82
C GLU A 587 0.17 -20.31 8.66
N GLU A 588 -0.99 -19.70 8.87
CA GLU A 588 -1.04 -18.46 9.66
C GLU A 588 -0.68 -18.73 11.12
N ILE A 589 0.24 -17.92 11.67
CA ILE A 589 0.53 -17.94 13.10
C ILE A 589 -0.58 -17.15 13.81
N PRO A 590 -1.37 -17.79 14.69
CA PRO A 590 -2.55 -17.16 15.26
C PRO A 590 -2.17 -16.00 16.20
N LEU A 591 -2.86 -14.87 16.03
CA LEU A 591 -2.78 -13.70 16.90
C LEU A 591 -4.13 -13.50 17.60
N PHE A 592 -4.11 -13.30 18.92
CA PHE A 592 -5.28 -12.83 19.64
C PHE A 592 -5.46 -11.33 19.39
N VAL A 593 -6.57 -10.97 18.75
CA VAL A 593 -6.90 -9.58 18.42
C VAL A 593 -8.34 -9.30 18.84
N GLU A 594 -8.56 -8.16 19.48
CA GLU A 594 -9.90 -7.66 19.78
C GLU A 594 -10.53 -7.09 18.50
N GLY A 595 -11.24 -7.94 17.76
CA GLY A 595 -11.97 -7.58 16.54
C GLY A 595 -11.14 -7.63 15.25
N ALA A 596 -11.81 -7.88 14.12
CA ALA A 596 -11.20 -8.09 12.81
C ALA A 596 -10.50 -6.83 12.27
N ASN A 597 -11.08 -5.65 12.48
CA ASN A 597 -10.53 -4.38 11.96
C ASN A 597 -9.19 -4.00 12.60
N ASN A 598 -8.90 -4.50 13.81
CA ASN A 598 -7.64 -4.23 14.52
C ASN A 598 -6.52 -5.20 14.14
N PHE A 599 -6.80 -6.17 13.26
CA PHE A 599 -5.84 -7.21 12.90
C PHE A 599 -4.57 -6.63 12.28
N ASN A 600 -4.70 -5.67 11.37
CA ASN A 600 -3.56 -5.11 10.65
C ASN A 600 -2.57 -4.41 11.58
N GLU A 601 -3.07 -3.65 12.55
CA GLU A 601 -2.26 -3.01 13.58
C GLU A 601 -1.52 -4.06 14.41
N SER A 602 -2.25 -5.05 14.95
CA SER A 602 -1.68 -6.12 15.77
C SER A 602 -0.64 -6.97 15.01
N ALA A 603 -0.88 -7.25 13.73
CA ALA A 603 0.05 -8.00 12.88
C ALA A 603 1.32 -7.20 12.57
N ASN A 604 1.21 -5.87 12.40
CA ASN A 604 2.37 -5.00 12.26
C ASN A 604 3.21 -4.95 13.54
N GLU A 605 2.58 -4.82 14.70
CA GLU A 605 3.28 -4.88 15.98
C GLU A 605 3.99 -6.22 16.17
N TYR A 606 3.34 -7.34 15.83
CA TYR A 606 3.97 -8.66 15.89
C TYR A 606 5.15 -8.79 14.92
N SER A 607 5.02 -8.24 13.71
CA SER A 607 6.12 -8.18 12.73
C SER A 607 7.34 -7.42 13.29
N ASN A 608 7.12 -6.30 14.00
CA ASN A 608 8.18 -5.52 14.62
C ASN A 608 8.82 -6.31 15.77
N PHE A 609 8.01 -6.95 16.61
CA PHE A 609 8.49 -7.86 17.65
C PHE A 609 9.38 -8.98 17.08
N LEU A 610 8.95 -9.64 16.00
CA LEU A 610 9.74 -10.69 15.36
C LEU A 610 11.07 -10.17 14.80
N THR A 611 11.07 -8.98 14.20
CA THR A 611 12.31 -8.32 13.73
C THR A 611 13.31 -8.17 14.87
N VAL A 612 12.84 -7.76 16.06
CA VAL A 612 13.68 -7.68 17.25
C VAL A 612 14.17 -9.06 17.67
N ILE A 613 13.30 -10.06 17.77
CA ILE A 613 13.69 -11.42 18.16
C ILE A 613 14.75 -12.01 17.23
N PHE A 614 14.59 -11.83 15.91
CA PHE A 614 15.59 -12.24 14.91
C PHE A 614 16.91 -11.48 15.01
N THR A 615 16.88 -10.20 15.41
CA THR A 615 18.09 -9.38 15.56
C THR A 615 18.84 -9.62 16.88
N THR A 616 18.18 -10.28 17.83
CA THR A 616 18.65 -10.48 19.21
C THR A 616 18.96 -11.94 19.54
N SER A 617 18.79 -12.84 18.57
CA SER A 617 18.89 -14.29 18.75
C SER A 617 19.46 -14.95 17.50
N ASN A 618 19.88 -16.22 17.61
CA ASN A 618 20.27 -16.97 16.42
C ASN A 618 19.03 -17.45 15.66
N TYR A 619 19.13 -17.52 14.33
CA TYR A 619 18.04 -17.97 13.46
C TYR A 619 17.40 -19.28 13.93
N ASP A 620 18.20 -20.32 14.22
CA ASP A 620 17.70 -21.62 14.66
C ASP A 620 16.95 -21.55 16.00
N ASP A 621 17.40 -20.68 16.93
CA ASP A 621 16.70 -20.50 18.20
C ASP A 621 15.33 -19.85 18.01
N VAL A 622 15.22 -18.92 17.05
CA VAL A 622 13.94 -18.27 16.71
C VAL A 622 12.98 -19.26 16.06
N ILE A 623 13.46 -20.01 15.07
CA ILE A 623 12.64 -21.02 14.39
C ILE A 623 12.19 -22.11 15.36
N ASP A 624 13.09 -22.65 16.18
CA ASP A 624 12.73 -23.65 17.19
C ASP A 624 11.80 -23.06 18.27
N GLY A 625 12.06 -21.82 18.67
CA GLY A 625 11.30 -21.10 19.69
C GLY A 625 9.85 -20.84 19.30
N ILE A 626 9.61 -20.41 18.05
CA ILE A 626 8.28 -20.08 17.55
C ILE A 626 7.54 -21.34 17.07
N LEU A 627 8.24 -22.29 16.43
CA LEU A 627 7.58 -23.36 15.66
C LEU A 627 7.61 -24.75 16.28
N LYS A 628 8.50 -25.04 17.25
CA LYS A 628 8.76 -26.43 17.68
C LYS A 628 8.58 -26.71 19.16
N ASN A 629 8.80 -25.72 20.04
CA ASN A 629 8.81 -25.98 21.47
C ASN A 629 7.39 -26.13 22.04
N GLU A 630 7.18 -27.21 22.78
CA GLU A 630 6.00 -27.39 23.64
C GLU A 630 6.33 -27.00 25.08
N PHE A 631 5.35 -26.45 25.80
CA PHE A 631 5.51 -26.03 27.18
C PHE A 631 4.20 -26.12 27.96
N LYS A 632 4.30 -26.06 29.29
CA LYS A 632 3.17 -25.89 30.20
C LYS A 632 3.25 -24.52 30.85
N ASP A 633 2.20 -23.73 30.67
CA ASP A 633 2.02 -22.49 31.42
C ASP A 633 1.53 -22.83 32.84
N VAL A 634 2.34 -22.49 33.85
CA VAL A 634 2.02 -22.69 35.27
C VAL A 634 1.91 -21.35 36.02
N SER A 635 1.70 -20.26 35.28
CA SER A 635 1.68 -18.90 35.80
C SER A 635 0.45 -18.65 36.68
N ASN A 636 0.66 -17.97 37.81
CA ASN A 636 -0.38 -17.66 38.80
C ASN A 636 -0.55 -16.14 39.03
N SER A 637 0.08 -15.28 38.22
CA SER A 637 0.13 -13.83 38.49
C SER A 637 0.12 -12.97 37.22
N VAL A 638 -0.13 -11.68 37.39
CA VAL A 638 -0.26 -10.71 36.28
C VAL A 638 1.09 -10.25 35.72
N ASP A 639 2.15 -10.20 36.51
CA ASP A 639 3.46 -9.67 36.09
C ASP A 639 4.61 -10.68 36.19
N PHE A 640 4.37 -11.86 36.76
CA PHE A 640 5.31 -12.98 36.79
C PHE A 640 4.73 -14.18 36.08
N PHE A 641 5.48 -14.68 35.10
CA PHE A 641 5.12 -15.83 34.28
C PHE A 641 6.17 -16.91 34.42
N LYS A 642 5.70 -18.15 34.48
CA LYS A 642 6.55 -19.33 34.60
C LYS A 642 6.10 -20.38 33.60
N PHE A 643 7.04 -20.78 32.74
CA PHE A 643 6.84 -21.78 31.70
C PHE A 643 7.74 -22.98 31.94
N GLU A 644 7.14 -24.16 32.02
CA GLU A 644 7.85 -25.41 32.23
C GLU A 644 7.95 -26.19 30.92
N PHE A 645 9.18 -26.45 30.50
CA PHE A 645 9.57 -27.31 29.39
C PHE A 645 10.10 -28.63 29.98
N ASP A 646 10.23 -29.69 29.18
CA ASP A 646 10.60 -31.03 29.64
C ASP A 646 11.82 -31.08 30.60
N TYR A 647 12.82 -30.24 30.34
CA TYR A 647 14.05 -30.17 31.14
C TYR A 647 14.42 -28.75 31.59
N ASN A 648 13.64 -27.75 31.21
CA ASN A 648 13.99 -26.35 31.40
C ASN A 648 12.82 -25.55 31.95
N VAL A 649 13.13 -24.47 32.66
CA VAL A 649 12.16 -23.54 33.21
C VAL A 649 12.52 -22.15 32.73
N VAL A 650 11.51 -21.42 32.26
CA VAL A 650 11.60 -20.00 31.95
C VAL A 650 10.77 -19.22 32.96
N GLU A 651 11.36 -18.16 33.49
CA GLU A 651 10.69 -17.21 34.37
C GLU A 651 10.83 -15.81 33.76
N LEU A 652 9.67 -15.16 33.54
CA LEU A 652 9.58 -13.80 33.05
C LEU A 652 8.96 -12.92 34.13
N ASN A 653 9.71 -11.97 34.67
CA ASN A 653 9.25 -11.09 35.74
C ASN A 653 9.22 -9.62 35.32
N PHE A 654 8.06 -9.17 34.87
CA PHE A 654 7.87 -7.82 34.34
C PHE A 654 7.73 -6.75 35.43
N SER A 655 7.70 -7.13 36.71
CA SER A 655 7.77 -6.16 37.82
C SER A 655 9.18 -5.62 38.06
N HIS A 656 10.21 -6.23 37.46
CA HIS A 656 11.61 -5.83 37.64
C HIS A 656 12.09 -4.88 36.53
N TYR A 657 13.22 -4.21 36.80
CA TYR A 657 13.88 -3.27 35.91
C TYR A 657 15.29 -3.72 35.49
N ASN A 658 15.80 -4.81 36.07
CA ASN A 658 17.09 -5.38 35.67
C ASN A 658 16.88 -6.54 34.70
N LYS A 659 17.57 -6.51 33.57
CA LYS A 659 17.54 -7.57 32.54
C LYS A 659 17.59 -8.98 33.12
N ARG A 660 18.50 -9.25 34.07
CA ARG A 660 18.72 -10.61 34.62
C ARG A 660 17.56 -11.10 35.50
N ASP A 661 16.86 -10.17 36.13
CA ASP A 661 15.69 -10.48 36.96
C ASP A 661 14.42 -10.58 36.12
N ILE A 662 14.40 -9.92 34.95
CA ILE A 662 13.28 -9.96 34.01
C ILE A 662 13.28 -11.23 33.18
N PHE A 663 14.42 -11.61 32.58
CA PHE A 663 14.52 -12.72 31.64
C PHE A 663 15.40 -13.82 32.21
N ASN A 664 14.79 -14.90 32.70
CA ASN A 664 15.51 -16.03 33.27
C ASN A 664 15.17 -17.34 32.56
N CYS A 665 16.21 -18.11 32.24
CA CYS A 665 16.08 -19.48 31.74
C CYS A 665 17.22 -20.32 32.29
N ASN A 666 16.90 -21.50 32.82
CA ASN A 666 17.90 -22.40 33.37
C ASN A 666 18.64 -23.26 32.32
N CYS A 667 18.39 -23.05 31.02
CA CYS A 667 19.07 -23.82 29.99
C CYS A 667 20.54 -23.43 29.84
N ILE A 668 21.39 -24.41 29.52
CA ILE A 668 22.85 -24.24 29.38
C ILE A 668 23.19 -23.12 28.39
N LYS A 669 22.51 -23.08 27.24
CA LYS A 669 22.77 -22.09 26.19
C LYS A 669 22.60 -20.65 26.66
N TYR A 670 21.60 -20.37 27.49
CA TYR A 670 21.39 -19.03 28.06
C TYR A 670 22.37 -18.72 29.19
N ALA A 671 22.74 -19.73 29.98
CA ALA A 671 23.76 -19.58 31.02
C ALA A 671 25.14 -19.26 30.43
N GLU A 672 25.49 -19.87 29.29
CA GLU A 672 26.75 -19.63 28.57
C GLU A 672 26.76 -18.28 27.86
N ASN A 673 25.64 -17.88 27.24
CA ASN A 673 25.52 -16.59 26.56
C ASN A 673 24.16 -15.94 26.84
N ASN A 674 24.13 -15.09 27.86
CA ASN A 674 22.94 -14.32 28.19
C ASN A 674 22.72 -13.08 27.30
N LEU A 675 23.58 -12.82 26.31
CA LEU A 675 23.39 -11.73 25.34
C LEU A 675 22.38 -12.08 24.25
N ASN A 676 22.06 -13.35 24.06
CA ASN A 676 21.06 -13.79 23.08
C ASN A 676 19.89 -14.47 23.79
N PHE A 677 18.68 -14.36 23.22
CA PHE A 677 17.59 -15.21 23.70
C PHE A 677 17.80 -16.66 23.25
N CYS A 678 17.59 -17.60 24.16
CA CYS A 678 17.49 -19.01 23.82
C CYS A 678 16.08 -19.34 23.29
N LYS A 679 15.94 -20.46 22.59
CA LYS A 679 14.64 -20.91 22.08
C LYS A 679 13.51 -20.94 23.13
N HIS A 680 13.79 -21.26 24.39
CA HIS A 680 12.78 -21.31 25.44
C HIS A 680 12.26 -19.91 25.82
N LEU A 681 13.16 -18.92 25.91
CA LEU A 681 12.78 -17.52 26.16
C LEU A 681 11.99 -16.96 24.99
N ILE A 682 12.38 -17.31 23.76
CA ILE A 682 11.63 -16.93 22.56
C ILE A 682 10.22 -17.50 22.59
N THR A 683 10.06 -18.80 22.89
CA THR A 683 8.73 -19.42 23.03
C THR A 683 7.86 -18.70 24.06
N ALA A 684 8.42 -18.38 25.23
CA ALA A 684 7.69 -17.68 26.28
C ALA A 684 7.27 -16.27 25.87
N LEU A 685 8.18 -15.50 25.25
CA LEU A 685 7.90 -14.13 24.81
C LEU A 685 6.89 -14.10 23.67
N ASP A 686 7.04 -15.00 22.70
CA ASP A 686 6.11 -15.18 21.60
C ASP A 686 4.71 -15.52 22.10
N TYR A 687 4.57 -16.48 23.03
CA TYR A 687 3.28 -16.80 23.64
C TYR A 687 2.66 -15.59 24.36
N LEU A 688 3.43 -14.87 25.18
CA LEU A 688 2.92 -13.68 25.86
C LEU A 688 2.48 -12.59 24.88
N PHE A 689 3.22 -12.40 23.77
CA PHE A 689 2.85 -11.42 22.76
C PHE A 689 1.53 -11.82 22.10
N ARG A 690 1.39 -13.08 21.70
CA ARG A 690 0.24 -13.56 20.93
C ARG A 690 -1.05 -13.67 21.73
N TYR A 691 -0.99 -13.82 23.06
CA TYR A 691 -2.17 -14.20 23.86
C TYR A 691 -2.47 -13.33 25.09
N HIS A 692 -1.61 -12.39 25.49
CA HIS A 692 -1.74 -11.75 26.81
C HIS A 692 -2.02 -10.24 26.84
N SER A 693 -2.42 -9.60 25.72
CA SER A 693 -2.74 -8.15 25.64
C SER A 693 -1.72 -7.24 26.35
N LYS A 694 -0.44 -7.67 26.35
CA LYS A 694 0.68 -7.07 27.10
C LYS A 694 1.79 -6.56 26.19
N GLN A 695 1.47 -6.29 24.92
CA GLN A 695 2.43 -5.83 23.91
C GLN A 695 3.25 -4.64 24.41
N ASN A 696 2.61 -3.64 25.02
CA ASN A 696 3.29 -2.47 25.61
C ASN A 696 4.28 -2.83 26.73
N LYS A 697 3.93 -3.77 27.62
CA LYS A 697 4.84 -4.21 28.69
C LYS A 697 5.99 -5.04 28.14
N ILE A 698 5.73 -5.92 27.17
CA ILE A 698 6.77 -6.73 26.52
C ILE A 698 7.77 -5.80 25.82
N ARG A 699 7.28 -4.80 25.09
CA ARG A 699 8.10 -3.77 24.43
C ARG A 699 9.01 -3.05 25.42
N GLU A 700 8.47 -2.53 26.52
CA GLU A 700 9.27 -1.88 27.58
C GLU A 700 10.38 -2.80 28.10
N LYS A 701 10.09 -4.09 28.28
CA LYS A 701 11.08 -5.05 28.79
C LYS A 701 12.13 -5.43 27.74
N LEU A 702 11.76 -5.51 26.46
CA LEU A 702 12.70 -5.71 25.36
C LEU A 702 13.65 -4.51 25.21
N GLU A 703 13.17 -3.28 25.41
CA GLU A 703 14.02 -2.07 25.41
C GLU A 703 15.10 -2.13 26.50
N ILE A 704 14.72 -2.56 27.72
CA ILE A 704 15.68 -2.79 28.82
C ILE A 704 16.73 -3.82 28.42
N TRP A 705 16.31 -4.91 27.77
CA TRP A 705 17.22 -5.96 27.31
C TRP A 705 18.21 -5.45 26.25
N ILE A 706 17.71 -4.71 25.25
CA ILE A 706 18.53 -4.16 24.15
C ILE A 706 19.54 -3.17 24.72
N THR A 707 19.09 -2.24 25.55
CA THR A 707 19.94 -1.21 26.17
C THR A 707 21.05 -1.85 27.01
N ALA A 708 20.70 -2.81 27.88
CA ALA A 708 21.69 -3.50 28.71
C ALA A 708 22.73 -4.26 27.87
N ASN A 709 22.33 -4.82 26.73
CA ASN A 709 23.24 -5.50 25.83
C ASN A 709 24.17 -4.57 25.07
N ILE A 710 23.68 -3.42 24.61
CA ILE A 710 24.52 -2.39 23.99
C ILE A 710 25.62 -2.00 24.98
N SER A 711 25.27 -1.68 26.23
CA SER A 711 26.26 -1.32 27.26
C SER A 711 27.31 -2.40 27.46
N ILE A 712 26.91 -3.67 27.59
CA ILE A 712 27.88 -4.78 27.77
C ILE A 712 28.80 -4.94 26.54
N ILE A 713 28.27 -4.75 25.33
CA ILE A 713 29.06 -4.86 24.10
C ILE A 713 30.05 -3.70 23.99
N LEU A 714 29.62 -2.47 24.28
CA LEU A 714 30.50 -1.30 24.28
C LEU A 714 31.61 -1.42 25.33
N ASP A 715 31.28 -1.89 26.54
CA ASP A 715 32.25 -2.17 27.61
C ASP A 715 33.29 -3.23 27.16
N ARG A 716 32.86 -4.27 26.43
CA ARG A 716 33.77 -5.32 25.93
C ARG A 716 34.64 -4.88 24.77
N LEU A 717 34.22 -3.86 24.04
CA LEU A 717 34.96 -3.28 22.92
C LEU A 717 35.91 -2.16 23.36
N ASP A 718 36.01 -1.88 24.66
CA ASP A 718 36.80 -0.77 25.25
C ASP A 718 36.50 0.58 24.55
N VAL A 719 35.23 0.83 24.19
CA VAL A 719 34.82 2.09 23.57
C VAL A 719 34.79 3.18 24.64
N THR A 720 35.75 4.11 24.57
CA THR A 720 35.87 5.29 25.42
C THR A 720 35.36 6.55 24.69
N GLU A 721 35.09 7.65 25.42
CA GLU A 721 34.70 8.95 24.82
C GLU A 721 35.68 9.45 23.72
N GLU A 722 36.93 9.00 23.74
CA GLU A 722 37.95 9.33 22.73
C GLU A 722 37.88 8.51 21.43
N ASN A 723 37.21 7.34 21.43
CA ASN A 723 37.09 6.41 20.28
C ASN A 723 35.65 6.28 19.75
N ASP A 724 34.71 7.05 20.30
CA ASP A 724 33.28 7.08 19.96
C ASP A 724 33.01 7.56 18.51
N ALA A 725 34.03 8.15 17.86
CA ALA A 725 33.98 8.61 16.47
C ALA A 725 34.21 7.51 15.40
N ASN A 726 34.35 6.24 15.80
CA ASN A 726 34.47 5.14 14.85
C ASN A 726 33.12 4.88 14.15
N ALA A 727 33.08 5.03 12.82
CA ALA A 727 31.87 4.85 12.00
C ALA A 727 31.19 3.49 12.22
N GLU A 728 31.94 2.40 12.44
CA GLU A 728 31.36 1.07 12.67
C GLU A 728 30.67 0.95 14.03
N VAL A 729 31.20 1.61 15.06
CA VAL A 729 30.62 1.66 16.41
C VAL A 729 29.37 2.55 16.40
N ALA A 730 29.44 3.69 15.72
CA ALA A 730 28.31 4.57 15.50
C ALA A 730 27.19 3.85 14.74
N ASP A 731 27.48 3.19 13.62
CA ASP A 731 26.50 2.43 12.83
C ASP A 731 25.86 1.29 13.64
N PHE A 732 26.64 0.61 14.49
CA PHE A 732 26.11 -0.40 15.41
C PHE A 732 25.14 0.20 16.44
N ILE A 733 25.53 1.30 17.10
CA ILE A 733 24.68 1.99 18.08
C ILE A 733 23.42 2.55 17.39
N PHE A 734 23.56 3.24 16.26
CA PHE A 734 22.43 3.78 15.49
C PHE A 734 21.50 2.67 15.00
N GLY A 735 22.03 1.55 14.52
CA GLY A 735 21.23 0.38 14.14
C GLY A 735 20.42 -0.16 15.32
N LYS A 736 21.02 -0.27 16.51
CA LYS A 736 20.32 -0.74 17.72
C LYS A 736 19.33 0.28 18.29
N LEU A 737 19.62 1.58 18.21
CA LEU A 737 18.69 2.65 18.59
C LEU A 737 17.53 2.79 17.60
N LYS A 738 17.76 2.52 16.31
CA LYS A 738 16.71 2.45 15.30
C LYS A 738 15.74 1.31 15.61
N LEU A 739 16.23 0.13 15.99
CA LEU A 739 15.37 -0.96 16.48
C LEU A 739 14.53 -0.56 17.69
N MET A 740 15.02 0.32 18.57
CA MET A 740 14.22 0.85 19.70
C MET A 740 13.16 1.86 19.28
N LYS A 741 13.37 2.58 18.16
CA LYS A 741 12.35 3.49 17.59
C LYS A 741 11.29 2.74 16.78
N ASP A 742 11.68 1.61 16.18
CA ASP A 742 10.83 0.79 15.32
C ASP A 742 10.03 -0.27 16.12
N LEU A 743 10.50 -0.65 17.32
CA LEU A 743 9.66 -1.20 18.39
C LEU A 743 8.61 -0.17 18.73
#